data_AF-A0A9W7G7N2-F1
#
_entry.id   AF-A0A9W7G7N2-F1
#
_cell.length_a   1.000
_cell.length_b   1.000
_cell.length_c   1.000
_cell.angle_alpha   90.00
_cell.angle_beta   90.00
_cell.angle_gamma   90.00
#
_symmetry.space_group_name_H-M   'P 1'
#
loop_
_entity.id
_entity.type
_entity.pdbx_description
1 polymer ?
#
loop_
_entity_poly.entity_id
_entity_poly.type
_entity_poly.pdbx_seq_one_letter_code
_entity_poly.pdbx_strand_id
1 'polypeptide(L)'
;MPRSYAYKPVSTGERDDIEMVSPSKNSRNASNYEPSNDLASQRLPFFIGMSVLLAIVYVLSVSPNSVSPTTSPPINLDNIDMGALREEAFKRTPPHIIECAKAGSGGDQSACHLPRASRYAATGQKGATLWMTGCSGAGKTTIATALEDRLVKQYGKHVYRLDGDNIRTGLNRDLSFSAADRAESVRRVGEMATLFSDAGVITLVGLISPYRGDRDEVRRRHEQQGIPFYEVFLDVPVEELRKRDPKGQYARVDSGELKHFTCIDDPYEEPLEPEITLKTHELKIEESADIMFRRLQMDGILEGAPRVNKLPQLPNPDGDEVVDRVVTDPGALEALRAEAATLPKVLITDLDLNWLQVIGEGWASPLKGFMREGTLMEVLHFNSILVDPFNVTGNAGRHERKTDWNSFTETQPMDRISMSVPITLAATEWTKREIERSGKKAVALVTQMGETVAVLREPEIYENRKEEIVTRMFGVIDPGHPYIREIYKGGEYLIGGEVELLGRIKYNDGLDKWRKTASEIMDEFKSKGADVVYAFQTRNPTHAGHAYLMKSAGGDLKSKGYKKPVLWLSPLGGWTKEDDVPLDVRVKQHEEVLKAGTGHPGGLDPDSTVMAIWPSPMVYAGPTEVQFHAKSRRSAGASYFVVGRDPAGMKGSMEAVAHKDEDLYNGDHGRYVLGYSPGLGGMKMLSFVKVMYDVVTNEMTTPVESRMEDFISISGTKMRTLARQQATPCPDKVPTDLLGENCVPNGFMVPEGWKIVTDYYSNIDKKQWVPWSRPRATPDTAKRETTKEGTFGSRDFKLNMNHGKSFWHDIEVWEDESKGVVNMITEIPLGVTAKMEVDKAMAGNGIRQDVNDDGSPRYYTYGTPTFNYGLIPRTWEDPEKYDDDMHGGDNDPLDVIEIGGMKLKMGSTTPCKVLGSLELIDGGETDHKIVCIAKGSPLYDRVADMEDLEVEMPGTEERLVHWLMYYKTSDGKGVNEMGNGEEALGVEEAVDIIKETHGYWKKLCEGKEEDWVKDYGFDLDRCPENP
;
A
#
# COMPACT_ATOMS: atom_id res chain seq x y z
N MET A 1 -23.58 -29.74 -16.87
CA MET A 1 -23.46 -29.54 -18.33
C MET A 1 -23.41 -28.04 -18.62
N PRO A 2 -22.32 -27.50 -19.18
CA PRO A 2 -22.23 -26.07 -19.51
C PRO A 2 -22.74 -25.79 -20.94
N ARG A 3 -23.49 -24.70 -21.12
CA ARG A 3 -23.85 -24.18 -22.43
C ARG A 3 -22.61 -23.53 -23.07
N SER A 4 -22.16 -24.09 -24.18
CA SER A 4 -21.10 -23.51 -25.00
C SER A 4 -21.60 -22.24 -25.70
N TYR A 5 -20.95 -21.11 -25.43
CA TYR A 5 -21.04 -19.93 -26.30
C TYR A 5 -19.95 -20.05 -27.36
N ALA A 6 -20.34 -20.43 -28.58
CA ALA A 6 -19.44 -20.47 -29.72
C ALA A 6 -19.18 -19.05 -30.24
N TYR A 7 -17.96 -18.55 -30.01
CA TYR A 7 -17.45 -17.33 -30.65
C TYR A 7 -17.16 -17.65 -32.13
N LYS A 8 -17.82 -16.97 -33.07
CA LYS A 8 -17.49 -17.06 -34.50
C LYS A 8 -16.28 -16.14 -34.78
N PRO A 9 -15.16 -16.66 -35.33
CA PRO A 9 -14.11 -15.80 -35.85
C PRO A 9 -14.65 -15.04 -37.07
N VAL A 10 -14.40 -13.74 -37.14
CA VAL A 10 -14.58 -12.99 -38.39
C VAL A 10 -13.50 -13.49 -39.35
N SER A 11 -13.92 -14.28 -40.35
CA SER A 11 -13.05 -14.82 -41.38
C SER A 11 -12.51 -13.71 -42.27
N THR A 12 -11.20 -13.75 -42.48
CA THR A 12 -10.51 -13.03 -43.55
C THR A 12 -11.08 -13.43 -44.92
N GLY A 13 -11.67 -12.48 -45.64
CA GLY A 13 -12.21 -12.71 -46.98
C GLY A 13 -12.37 -11.40 -47.77
N GLU A 14 -11.44 -11.24 -48.71
CA GLU A 14 -11.48 -10.45 -49.94
C GLU A 14 -11.45 -8.91 -49.90
N ARG A 15 -10.45 -8.40 -50.62
CA ARG A 15 -10.22 -7.01 -51.02
C ARG A 15 -11.31 -6.60 -51.99
N ASP A 16 -11.91 -5.44 -51.77
CA ASP A 16 -12.38 -4.58 -52.83
C ASP A 16 -12.16 -3.11 -52.43
N ASP A 17 -11.80 -2.32 -53.43
CA ASP A 17 -11.15 -1.02 -53.35
C ASP A 17 -11.98 0.06 -52.64
N ILE A 18 -11.38 0.74 -51.66
CA ILE A 18 -11.80 2.09 -51.25
C ILE A 18 -10.56 2.98 -51.23
N GLU A 19 -10.53 3.93 -52.17
CA GLU A 19 -9.48 4.90 -52.40
C GLU A 19 -9.03 5.64 -51.13
N MET A 20 -7.71 5.71 -50.93
CA MET A 20 -7.09 6.63 -49.98
C MET A 20 -7.29 8.08 -50.45
N VAL A 21 -8.05 8.86 -49.68
CA VAL A 21 -8.06 10.32 -49.82
C VAL A 21 -6.98 10.93 -48.92
N SER A 22 -5.93 11.46 -49.56
CA SER A 22 -4.87 12.26 -48.94
C SER A 22 -5.38 13.62 -48.42
N PRO A 23 -4.74 14.23 -47.39
CA PRO A 23 -5.27 15.41 -46.72
C PRO A 23 -4.97 16.68 -47.54
N SER A 24 -6.01 17.38 -47.98
CA SER A 24 -5.88 18.73 -48.53
C SER A 24 -6.06 19.79 -47.45
N LYS A 25 -5.18 20.78 -47.50
CA LYS A 25 -5.23 22.03 -46.74
C LYS A 25 -6.54 22.77 -47.05
N ASN A 26 -7.36 23.05 -46.05
CA ASN A 26 -7.92 24.40 -45.85
C ASN A 26 -8.66 24.55 -44.52
N SER A 27 -8.53 25.76 -44.02
CA SER A 27 -8.90 26.30 -42.71
C SER A 27 -10.41 26.47 -42.46
N ARG A 28 -10.74 26.66 -41.17
CA ARG A 28 -11.93 27.31 -40.58
C ARG A 28 -13.18 26.43 -40.39
N ASN A 29 -13.36 25.91 -39.18
CA ASN A 29 -14.36 26.42 -38.23
C ASN A 29 -14.38 25.53 -36.98
N ALA A 30 -13.84 26.05 -35.89
CA ALA A 30 -14.03 25.51 -34.55
C ALA A 30 -15.16 26.30 -33.88
N SER A 31 -16.30 25.66 -33.64
CA SER A 31 -17.24 25.98 -32.56
C SER A 31 -18.44 25.03 -32.64
N ASN A 32 -18.54 24.14 -31.65
CA ASN A 32 -19.78 23.64 -31.01
C ASN A 32 -19.56 22.20 -30.53
N TYR A 33 -18.91 22.09 -29.36
CA TYR A 33 -19.07 20.96 -28.48
C TYR A 33 -19.47 21.57 -27.13
N GLU A 34 -20.75 21.44 -26.76
CA GLU A 34 -21.24 21.84 -25.43
C GLU A 34 -20.70 20.84 -24.39
N PRO A 35 -20.00 21.30 -23.33
CA PRO A 35 -19.68 20.45 -22.20
C PRO A 35 -20.89 20.31 -21.29
N SER A 36 -21.10 19.10 -20.79
CA SER A 36 -22.10 18.71 -19.80
C SER A 36 -22.16 19.65 -18.59
N ASN A 37 -23.39 19.93 -18.15
CA ASN A 37 -23.73 20.75 -16.99
C ASN A 37 -23.08 20.25 -15.69
N ASP A 38 -21.91 20.77 -15.36
CA ASP A 38 -21.33 20.73 -14.04
C ASP A 38 -21.81 21.95 -13.23
N LEU A 39 -22.82 21.74 -12.39
CA LEU A 39 -23.40 22.78 -11.53
C LEU A 39 -22.42 23.25 -10.43
N ALA A 40 -21.36 22.51 -10.12
CA ALA A 40 -20.42 22.84 -9.06
C ALA A 40 -19.39 23.89 -9.53
N SER A 41 -18.82 23.73 -10.74
CA SER A 41 -17.93 24.74 -11.32
C SER A 41 -18.64 26.08 -11.62
N GLN A 42 -19.93 26.03 -11.94
CA GLN A 42 -20.73 27.23 -12.19
C GLN A 42 -21.11 28.04 -10.93
N ARG A 43 -21.01 27.44 -9.73
CA ARG A 43 -21.36 28.10 -8.46
C ARG A 43 -20.18 28.63 -7.66
N LEU A 44 -18.94 28.29 -8.03
CA LEU A 44 -17.74 28.85 -7.38
C LEU A 44 -17.69 30.40 -7.43
N PRO A 45 -18.08 31.09 -8.53
CA PRO A 45 -18.19 32.55 -8.55
C PRO A 45 -19.27 33.08 -7.61
N PHE A 46 -20.33 32.31 -7.38
CA PHE A 46 -21.45 32.67 -6.52
C PHE A 46 -21.07 32.67 -5.03
N PHE A 47 -20.29 31.68 -4.58
CA PHE A 47 -19.78 31.62 -3.20
C PHE A 47 -18.72 32.68 -2.92
N ILE A 48 -17.88 33.01 -3.90
CA ILE A 48 -16.96 34.16 -3.83
C ILE A 48 -17.78 35.46 -3.69
N GLY A 49 -18.81 35.63 -4.51
CA GLY A 49 -19.73 36.78 -4.43
C GLY A 49 -20.42 36.91 -3.07
N MET A 50 -20.86 35.81 -2.47
CA MET A 50 -21.53 35.81 -1.17
C MET A 50 -20.56 36.12 -0.01
N SER A 51 -19.31 35.65 -0.10
CA SER A 51 -18.26 35.96 0.88
C SER A 51 -17.85 37.44 0.83
N VAL A 52 -17.78 38.01 -0.39
CA VAL A 52 -17.58 39.46 -0.59
C VAL A 52 -18.75 40.25 -0.01
N LEU A 53 -19.99 39.79 -0.21
CA LEU A 53 -21.19 40.44 0.34
C LEU A 53 -21.20 40.44 1.88
N LEU A 54 -20.87 39.30 2.51
CA LEU A 54 -20.75 39.17 3.97
C LEU A 54 -19.63 40.05 4.54
N ALA A 55 -18.48 40.13 3.85
CA ALA A 55 -17.38 41.00 4.24
C ALA A 55 -17.77 42.49 4.17
N ILE A 56 -18.49 42.89 3.13
CA ILE A 56 -19.03 44.25 2.99
C ILE A 56 -20.01 44.55 4.14
N VAL A 57 -20.96 43.65 4.44
CA VAL A 57 -21.95 43.85 5.51
C VAL A 57 -21.31 43.90 6.90
N TYR A 58 -20.29 43.08 7.17
CA TYR A 58 -19.57 43.09 8.43
C TYR A 58 -18.75 44.38 8.63
N VAL A 59 -18.01 44.82 7.62
CA VAL A 59 -17.22 46.06 7.71
C VAL A 59 -18.11 47.30 7.82
N LEU A 60 -19.28 47.30 7.17
CA LEU A 60 -20.26 48.39 7.28
C LEU A 60 -21.03 48.41 8.62
N SER A 61 -21.08 47.30 9.36
CA SER A 61 -21.81 47.20 10.64
C SER A 61 -20.95 47.50 11.87
N VAL A 62 -19.63 47.64 11.72
CA VAL A 62 -18.70 48.02 12.79
C VAL A 62 -18.21 49.45 12.56
N SER A 63 -19.03 50.43 12.92
CA SER A 63 -18.61 51.83 13.09
C SER A 63 -19.19 52.41 14.37
N PRO A 64 -18.40 52.98 15.30
CA PRO A 64 -18.92 53.46 16.59
C PRO A 64 -19.72 54.77 16.52
N ASN A 65 -19.78 55.49 15.40
CA ASN A 65 -20.40 56.82 15.39
C ASN A 65 -20.91 57.22 14.00
N SER A 66 -22.22 57.14 13.76
CA SER A 66 -22.92 58.03 12.83
C SER A 66 -24.45 57.98 13.04
N VAL A 67 -24.99 58.97 13.75
CA VAL A 67 -26.43 59.29 13.70
C VAL A 67 -26.58 60.76 13.31
N SER A 68 -27.39 61.03 12.28
CA SER A 68 -27.95 62.36 12.00
C SER A 68 -29.48 62.26 12.00
N PRO A 69 -30.22 63.33 12.37
CA PRO A 69 -31.52 63.21 13.00
C PRO A 69 -32.69 63.33 12.02
N THR A 70 -33.63 62.38 12.07
CA THR A 70 -35.00 62.58 11.58
C THR A 70 -36.04 62.05 12.57
N THR A 71 -36.76 63.02 13.15
CA THR A 71 -38.13 62.97 13.70
C THR A 71 -38.72 61.60 14.03
N SER A 72 -38.38 61.08 15.21
CA SER A 72 -39.19 60.14 16.02
C SER A 72 -38.87 60.44 17.50
N PRO A 73 -39.79 60.24 18.45
CA PRO A 73 -39.53 60.57 19.86
C PRO A 73 -38.31 59.79 20.37
N PRO A 74 -37.48 60.39 21.24
CA PRO A 74 -36.18 59.83 21.60
C PRO A 74 -36.38 58.52 22.36
N ILE A 75 -35.95 57.41 21.77
CA ILE A 75 -35.67 56.18 22.50
C ILE A 75 -34.34 56.41 23.21
N ASN A 76 -34.36 56.32 24.55
CA ASN A 76 -33.17 56.45 25.37
C ASN A 76 -32.24 55.25 25.13
N LEU A 77 -31.15 55.48 24.39
CA LEU A 77 -30.17 54.46 23.97
C LEU A 77 -29.11 54.16 25.03
N ASP A 78 -29.04 54.91 26.12
CA ASP A 78 -27.99 54.81 27.14
C ASP A 78 -28.11 53.56 28.04
N ASN A 79 -29.16 52.75 27.87
CA ASN A 79 -29.42 51.54 28.66
C ASN A 79 -30.03 50.39 27.84
N ILE A 80 -29.70 50.29 26.54
CA ILE A 80 -30.09 49.13 25.74
C ILE A 80 -29.05 48.03 25.92
N ASP A 81 -29.35 47.06 26.77
CA ASP A 81 -28.60 45.82 26.86
C ASP A 81 -28.85 45.00 25.57
N MET A 82 -27.92 45.15 24.63
CA MET A 82 -27.92 44.39 23.37
C MET A 82 -27.84 42.88 23.60
N GLY A 83 -27.28 42.44 24.74
CA GLY A 83 -27.30 41.04 25.17
C GLY A 83 -28.71 40.57 25.50
N ALA A 84 -29.47 41.37 26.27
CA ALA A 84 -30.85 41.07 26.61
C ALA A 84 -31.79 41.06 25.39
N LEU A 85 -31.64 42.03 24.47
CA LEU A 85 -32.41 42.04 23.22
C LEU A 85 -32.10 40.84 22.32
N ARG A 86 -30.83 40.41 22.27
CA ARG A 86 -30.41 39.22 21.54
C ARG A 86 -31.01 37.95 22.17
N GLU A 87 -31.01 37.85 23.49
CA GLU A 87 -31.65 36.75 24.23
C GLU A 87 -33.17 36.69 24.00
N GLU A 88 -33.84 37.85 23.98
CA GLU A 88 -35.27 37.93 23.75
C GLU A 88 -35.65 37.62 22.29
N ALA A 89 -34.81 38.00 21.33
CA ALA A 89 -34.94 37.61 19.93
C ALA A 89 -34.74 36.09 19.75
N PHE A 90 -33.75 35.49 20.43
CA PHE A 90 -33.54 34.03 20.42
C PHE A 90 -34.74 33.27 21.01
N LYS A 91 -35.37 33.78 22.07
CA LYS A 91 -36.60 33.19 22.66
C LYS A 91 -37.82 33.26 21.73
N ARG A 92 -37.86 34.22 20.80
CA ARG A 92 -38.96 34.41 19.83
C ARG A 92 -38.71 33.74 18.48
N THR A 93 -37.53 33.17 18.26
CA THR A 93 -37.19 32.46 17.02
C THR A 93 -37.78 31.04 17.10
N PRO A 94 -38.61 30.60 16.13
CA PRO A 94 -39.16 29.25 16.13
C PRO A 94 -38.03 28.20 16.14
N PRO A 95 -38.18 27.06 16.85
CA PRO A 95 -37.12 26.06 17.01
C PRO A 95 -36.76 25.32 15.70
N HIS A 96 -37.43 25.64 14.59
CA HIS A 96 -37.28 24.96 13.31
C HIS A 96 -36.11 25.50 12.46
N ILE A 97 -35.48 26.62 12.85
CA ILE A 97 -34.26 27.15 12.23
C ILE A 97 -33.15 27.21 13.30
N ILE A 98 -32.84 26.06 13.89
CA ILE A 98 -31.53 25.82 14.50
C ILE A 98 -31.01 24.54 13.86
N GLU A 99 -30.64 24.62 12.58
CA GLU A 99 -30.09 23.49 11.81
C GLU A 99 -28.62 23.16 12.16
N CYS A 100 -28.13 23.62 13.30
CA CYS A 100 -26.80 23.27 13.79
C CYS A 100 -26.91 22.41 15.04
N ALA A 101 -27.45 21.20 14.86
CA ALA A 101 -27.77 20.24 15.92
C ALA A 101 -26.55 19.74 16.75
N LYS A 102 -25.31 20.08 16.37
CA LYS A 102 -24.09 19.69 17.10
C LYS A 102 -23.67 20.65 18.19
N ALA A 103 -24.13 21.90 18.16
CA ALA A 103 -23.92 22.83 19.26
C ALA A 103 -25.12 22.69 20.21
N GLY A 104 -24.95 21.96 21.31
CA GLY A 104 -25.91 22.00 22.42
C GLY A 104 -26.16 23.46 22.85
N SER A 105 -27.20 23.70 23.66
CA SER A 105 -27.59 25.05 24.09
C SER A 105 -26.42 25.77 24.78
N GLY A 106 -25.74 26.68 24.06
CA GLY A 106 -24.54 27.40 24.52
C GLY A 106 -23.21 27.02 23.83
N GLY A 107 -23.22 26.12 22.83
CA GLY A 107 -22.03 25.69 22.09
C GLY A 107 -21.51 26.72 21.09
N ASP A 108 -20.19 26.72 20.89
CA ASP A 108 -19.46 27.56 19.94
C ASP A 108 -20.01 27.40 18.50
N GLN A 109 -20.35 28.51 17.84
CA GLN A 109 -20.85 28.54 16.46
C GLN A 109 -19.81 28.07 15.43
N SER A 110 -18.55 27.88 15.82
CA SER A 110 -17.49 27.31 14.97
C SER A 110 -17.85 25.95 14.37
N ALA A 111 -18.69 25.15 15.06
CA ALA A 111 -19.16 23.84 14.59
C ALA A 111 -20.10 23.90 13.36
N CYS A 112 -20.62 25.09 13.02
CA CYS A 112 -21.56 25.30 11.90
C CYS A 112 -20.86 25.80 10.63
N HIS A 113 -19.58 26.16 10.70
CA HIS A 113 -18.81 26.64 9.55
C HIS A 113 -17.99 25.50 8.95
N LEU A 114 -17.87 25.46 7.62
CA LEU A 114 -16.90 24.58 6.97
C LEU A 114 -15.49 24.89 7.51
N PRO A 115 -14.75 23.90 8.04
CA PRO A 115 -13.41 24.11 8.54
C PRO A 115 -12.50 24.75 7.48
N ARG A 116 -11.60 25.65 7.90
CA ARG A 116 -10.63 26.29 7.01
C ARG A 116 -9.81 25.28 6.20
N ALA A 117 -9.39 24.17 6.81
CA ALA A 117 -8.66 23.12 6.13
C ALA A 117 -9.45 22.54 4.93
N SER A 118 -10.73 22.24 5.10
CA SER A 118 -11.60 21.76 4.01
C SER A 118 -11.77 22.80 2.91
N ARG A 119 -11.88 24.09 3.27
CA ARG A 119 -11.94 25.19 2.29
C ARG A 119 -10.63 25.30 1.49
N TYR A 120 -9.50 25.32 2.20
CA TYR A 120 -8.18 25.45 1.59
C TYR A 120 -7.90 24.28 0.64
N ALA A 121 -8.20 23.06 1.07
CA ALA A 121 -8.15 21.86 0.23
C ALA A 121 -8.99 22.02 -1.04
N ALA A 122 -10.26 22.42 -0.92
CA ALA A 122 -11.15 22.61 -2.07
C ALA A 122 -10.65 23.70 -3.04
N THR A 123 -10.02 24.77 -2.54
CA THR A 123 -9.43 25.83 -3.37
C THR A 123 -8.02 25.51 -3.87
N GLY A 124 -7.40 24.42 -3.41
CA GLY A 124 -6.03 24.07 -3.74
C GLY A 124 -4.98 25.11 -3.27
N GLN A 125 -5.28 25.89 -2.23
CA GLN A 125 -4.40 26.91 -1.66
C GLN A 125 -4.81 27.31 -0.24
N LYS A 126 -3.91 27.94 0.50
CA LYS A 126 -4.22 28.65 1.75
C LYS A 126 -4.40 30.14 1.44
N GLY A 127 -5.26 30.81 2.18
CA GLY A 127 -5.30 32.26 2.12
C GLY A 127 -4.16 32.88 2.92
N ALA A 128 -3.64 33.99 2.42
CA ALA A 128 -2.55 34.73 3.02
C ALA A 128 -2.59 36.19 2.55
N THR A 129 -2.03 37.10 3.34
CA THR A 129 -1.93 38.52 2.96
C THR A 129 -0.48 38.89 2.67
N LEU A 130 -0.20 39.39 1.46
CA LEU A 130 1.04 40.06 1.13
C LEU A 130 0.80 41.57 1.19
N TRP A 131 1.29 42.18 2.26
CA TRP A 131 1.15 43.60 2.54
C TRP A 131 2.34 44.38 1.98
N MET A 132 2.19 44.90 0.76
CA MET A 132 3.23 45.73 0.13
C MET A 132 3.17 47.16 0.64
N THR A 133 4.26 47.57 1.29
CA THR A 133 4.45 48.91 1.87
C THR A 133 5.67 49.59 1.25
N GLY A 134 5.61 50.91 1.11
CA GLY A 134 6.69 51.72 0.54
C GLY A 134 6.18 53.05 -0.01
N CYS A 135 7.10 53.94 -0.33
CA CYS A 135 6.79 55.27 -0.87
C CYS A 135 6.03 55.23 -2.21
N SER A 136 5.39 56.33 -2.59
CA SER A 136 4.72 56.44 -3.90
C SER A 136 5.72 56.22 -5.04
N GLY A 137 5.36 55.48 -6.08
CA GLY A 137 6.28 55.16 -7.19
C GLY A 137 7.28 54.02 -6.94
N ALA A 138 7.30 53.40 -5.75
CA ALA A 138 8.23 52.32 -5.44
C ALA A 138 7.99 51.01 -6.23
N GLY A 139 6.85 50.87 -6.90
CA GLY A 139 6.53 49.73 -7.77
C GLY A 139 5.49 48.75 -7.23
N LYS A 140 4.80 49.07 -6.12
CA LYS A 140 3.79 48.21 -5.47
C LYS A 140 2.76 47.63 -6.46
N THR A 141 2.02 48.51 -7.14
CA THR A 141 0.99 48.09 -8.11
C THR A 141 1.59 47.24 -9.23
N THR A 142 2.73 47.64 -9.79
CA THR A 142 3.39 46.92 -10.90
C THR A 142 3.80 45.50 -10.51
N ILE A 143 4.44 45.35 -9.36
CA ILE A 143 4.92 44.06 -8.86
C ILE A 143 3.75 43.18 -8.41
N ALA A 144 2.74 43.76 -7.75
CA ALA A 144 1.50 43.08 -7.40
C ALA A 144 0.79 42.51 -8.63
N THR A 145 0.69 43.29 -9.71
CA THR A 145 0.09 42.85 -10.97
C THR A 145 0.88 41.72 -11.62
N ALA A 146 2.21 41.77 -11.61
CA ALA A 146 3.03 40.67 -12.15
C ALA A 146 2.87 39.38 -11.35
N LEU A 147 2.83 39.47 -10.01
CA LEU A 147 2.59 38.30 -9.16
C LEU A 147 1.15 37.75 -9.34
N GLU A 148 0.15 38.63 -9.39
CA GLU A 148 -1.25 38.26 -9.65
C GLU A 148 -1.40 37.53 -10.99
N ASP A 149 -0.81 38.08 -12.05
CA ASP A 149 -0.80 37.48 -13.39
C ASP A 149 -0.20 36.07 -13.36
N ARG A 150 0.97 35.93 -12.73
CA ARG A 150 1.64 34.65 -12.56
C ARG A 150 0.79 33.65 -11.78
N LEU A 151 0.32 34.01 -10.59
CA LEU A 151 -0.45 33.12 -9.72
C LEU A 151 -1.77 32.69 -10.36
N VAL A 152 -2.50 33.61 -11.00
CA VAL A 152 -3.80 33.30 -11.61
C VAL A 152 -3.62 32.56 -12.93
N LYS A 153 -2.84 33.09 -13.88
CA LYS A 153 -2.78 32.55 -15.25
C LYS A 153 -1.90 31.32 -15.37
N GLN A 154 -0.81 31.26 -14.62
CA GLN A 154 0.15 30.14 -14.73
C GLN A 154 -0.12 29.04 -13.71
N TYR A 155 -0.66 29.37 -12.52
CA TYR A 155 -0.86 28.42 -11.42
C TYR A 155 -2.33 28.24 -10.99
N GLY A 156 -3.28 28.94 -11.62
CA GLY A 156 -4.71 28.78 -11.36
C GLY A 156 -5.15 29.18 -9.95
N LYS A 157 -4.40 30.05 -9.27
CA LYS A 157 -4.66 30.43 -7.87
C LYS A 157 -5.68 31.56 -7.76
N HIS A 158 -6.47 31.53 -6.69
CA HIS A 158 -7.40 32.57 -6.29
C HIS A 158 -6.63 33.71 -5.61
N VAL A 159 -6.48 34.81 -6.33
CA VAL A 159 -5.77 36.01 -5.87
C VAL A 159 -6.71 37.20 -5.98
N TYR A 160 -6.64 38.12 -5.04
CA TYR A 160 -7.34 39.39 -5.15
C TYR A 160 -6.48 40.53 -4.64
N ARG A 161 -6.43 41.62 -5.43
CA ARG A 161 -5.62 42.79 -5.11
C ARG A 161 -6.45 43.92 -4.50
N LEU A 162 -6.06 44.36 -3.31
CA LEU A 162 -6.60 45.54 -2.62
C LEU A 162 -5.60 46.70 -2.77
N ASP A 163 -5.91 47.67 -3.62
CA ASP A 163 -5.05 48.83 -3.91
C ASP A 163 -5.81 50.13 -3.60
N GLY A 164 -5.09 51.25 -3.49
CA GLY A 164 -5.70 52.56 -3.34
C GLY A 164 -6.72 52.87 -4.44
N ASP A 165 -6.53 52.36 -5.66
CA ASP A 165 -7.41 52.68 -6.79
C ASP A 165 -8.80 52.02 -6.68
N ASN A 166 -8.91 50.79 -6.17
CA ASN A 166 -10.22 50.11 -6.00
C ASN A 166 -10.84 50.33 -4.61
N ILE A 167 -10.03 50.48 -3.56
CA ILE A 167 -10.55 50.72 -2.21
C ILE A 167 -11.04 52.15 -2.02
N ARG A 168 -10.33 53.17 -2.54
CA ARG A 168 -10.67 54.59 -2.30
C ARG A 168 -11.94 55.05 -3.01
N THR A 169 -12.34 54.37 -4.09
CA THR A 169 -13.58 54.69 -4.81
C THR A 169 -14.80 53.96 -4.23
N GLY A 170 -14.57 52.91 -3.42
CA GLY A 170 -15.60 52.09 -2.78
C GLY A 170 -15.58 52.20 -1.26
N LEU A 171 -14.93 51.23 -0.60
CA LEU A 171 -14.95 51.04 0.86
C LEU A 171 -14.44 52.25 1.66
N ASN A 172 -13.47 52.99 1.11
CA ASN A 172 -12.84 54.13 1.77
C ASN A 172 -13.19 55.47 1.09
N ARG A 173 -14.31 55.56 0.37
CA ARG A 173 -14.73 56.78 -0.33
C ARG A 173 -15.05 57.96 0.60
N ASP A 174 -15.32 57.66 1.87
CA ASP A 174 -15.62 58.61 2.94
C ASP A 174 -14.36 59.18 3.62
N LEU A 175 -13.18 58.59 3.37
CA LEU A 175 -11.93 58.95 4.05
C LEU A 175 -11.15 60.03 3.29
N SER A 176 -10.64 61.03 4.02
CA SER A 176 -9.78 62.09 3.47
C SER A 176 -8.28 61.70 3.52
N PHE A 177 -7.37 62.69 3.63
CA PHE A 177 -5.92 62.48 3.72
C PHE A 177 -5.34 62.80 5.11
N SER A 178 -6.19 63.01 6.11
CA SER A 178 -5.76 63.21 7.50
C SER A 178 -5.01 61.98 8.02
N ALA A 179 -4.20 62.14 9.08
CA ALA A 179 -3.50 61.00 9.69
C ALA A 179 -4.47 59.95 10.25
N ALA A 180 -5.57 60.38 10.88
CA ALA A 180 -6.62 59.50 11.39
C ALA A 180 -7.34 58.73 10.26
N ASP A 181 -7.67 59.39 9.16
CA ASP A 181 -8.29 58.74 8.00
C ASP A 181 -7.33 57.78 7.30
N ARG A 182 -6.01 58.05 7.32
CA ARG A 182 -5.00 57.12 6.82
C ARG A 182 -4.90 55.87 7.69
N ALA A 183 -4.90 56.03 9.01
CA ALA A 183 -4.91 54.90 9.95
C ALA A 183 -6.20 54.06 9.79
N GLU A 184 -7.36 54.71 9.69
CA GLU A 184 -8.63 54.02 9.45
C GLU A 184 -8.65 53.31 8.08
N SER A 185 -8.06 53.91 7.05
CA SER A 185 -7.91 53.27 5.75
C SER A 185 -7.08 51.99 5.84
N VAL A 186 -5.96 52.00 6.58
CA VAL A 186 -5.12 50.82 6.81
C VAL A 186 -5.89 49.76 7.61
N ARG A 187 -6.58 50.16 8.68
CA ARG A 187 -7.40 49.26 9.51
C ARG A 187 -8.50 48.56 8.70
N ARG A 188 -9.30 49.30 7.92
CA ARG A 188 -10.38 48.74 7.07
C ARG A 188 -9.84 47.75 6.04
N VAL A 189 -8.73 48.09 5.38
CA VAL A 189 -8.09 47.19 4.42
C VAL A 189 -7.49 45.96 5.11
N GLY A 190 -6.94 46.12 6.32
CA GLY A 190 -6.45 45.01 7.13
C GLY A 190 -7.55 44.01 7.51
N GLU A 191 -8.70 44.48 7.95
CA GLU A 191 -9.87 43.60 8.22
C GLU A 191 -10.37 42.93 6.94
N MET A 192 -10.48 43.67 5.84
CA MET A 192 -10.89 43.11 4.55
C MET A 192 -9.90 42.03 4.09
N ALA A 193 -8.59 42.29 4.16
CA ALA A 193 -7.56 41.33 3.80
C ALA A 193 -7.60 40.06 4.66
N THR A 194 -7.91 40.21 5.95
CA THR A 194 -8.11 39.09 6.87
C THR A 194 -9.27 38.20 6.40
N LEU A 195 -10.41 38.80 6.01
CA LEU A 195 -11.59 38.06 5.54
C LEU A 195 -11.35 37.34 4.20
N PHE A 196 -10.70 38.01 3.24
CA PHE A 196 -10.32 37.37 1.97
C PHE A 196 -9.39 36.18 2.22
N SER A 197 -8.42 36.35 3.13
CA SER A 197 -7.48 35.29 3.48
C SER A 197 -8.15 34.15 4.27
N ASP A 198 -9.11 34.42 5.14
CA ASP A 198 -9.92 33.37 5.80
C ASP A 198 -10.75 32.56 4.79
N ALA A 199 -11.22 33.23 3.73
CA ALA A 199 -11.90 32.61 2.60
C ALA A 199 -10.98 31.81 1.66
N GLY A 200 -9.66 31.78 1.92
CA GLY A 200 -8.70 31.04 1.11
C GLY A 200 -8.05 31.84 -0.02
N VAL A 201 -8.32 33.14 -0.14
CA VAL A 201 -7.76 34.00 -1.20
C VAL A 201 -6.38 34.51 -0.81
N ILE A 202 -5.43 34.48 -1.75
CA ILE A 202 -4.14 35.18 -1.59
C ILE A 202 -4.41 36.67 -1.83
N THR A 203 -4.37 37.46 -0.77
CA THR A 203 -4.69 38.88 -0.80
C THR A 203 -3.43 39.70 -1.01
N LEU A 204 -3.37 40.45 -2.11
CA LEU A 204 -2.27 41.36 -2.41
C LEU A 204 -2.69 42.78 -2.02
N VAL A 205 -2.09 43.34 -0.97
CA VAL A 205 -2.40 44.69 -0.52
C VAL A 205 -1.32 45.66 -1.00
N GLY A 206 -1.69 46.67 -1.77
CA GLY A 206 -0.79 47.72 -2.26
C GLY A 206 -1.13 49.08 -1.66
N LEU A 207 -0.64 49.37 -0.45
CA LEU A 207 -0.84 50.66 0.20
C LEU A 207 0.49 51.34 0.50
N ILE A 208 0.47 52.66 0.74
CA ILE A 208 1.68 53.34 1.25
C ILE A 208 1.91 52.94 2.70
N SER A 209 0.85 52.89 3.53
CA SER A 209 0.85 52.45 4.94
C SER A 209 2.09 52.93 5.72
N PRO A 210 2.28 54.25 5.90
CA PRO A 210 3.57 54.79 6.35
C PRO A 210 3.92 54.50 7.80
N TYR A 211 2.94 54.36 8.68
CA TYR A 211 3.18 54.20 10.11
C TYR A 211 3.32 52.72 10.46
N ARG A 212 4.38 52.38 11.18
CA ARG A 212 4.69 51.00 11.56
C ARG A 212 3.62 50.43 12.50
N GLY A 213 3.16 51.23 13.46
CA GLY A 213 2.11 50.80 14.42
C GLY A 213 0.81 50.36 13.74
N ASP A 214 0.41 50.99 12.65
CA ASP A 214 -0.79 50.59 11.89
C ASP A 214 -0.57 49.25 11.18
N ARG A 215 0.63 49.00 10.63
CA ARG A 215 0.97 47.73 9.96
C ARG A 215 1.10 46.59 10.99
N ASP A 216 1.70 46.86 12.14
CA ASP A 216 1.82 45.91 13.25
C ASP A 216 0.45 45.48 13.78
N GLU A 217 -0.52 46.40 13.83
CA GLU A 217 -1.89 46.09 14.21
C GLU A 217 -2.58 45.14 13.21
N VAL A 218 -2.39 45.38 11.91
CA VAL A 218 -2.90 44.48 10.86
C VAL A 218 -2.23 43.11 10.94
N ARG A 219 -0.91 43.06 11.16
CA ARG A 219 -0.16 41.82 11.38
C ARG A 219 -0.74 41.03 12.57
N ARG A 220 -0.88 41.68 13.72
CA ARG A 220 -1.46 41.09 14.94
C ARG A 220 -2.86 40.53 14.70
N ARG A 221 -3.68 41.25 13.92
CA ARG A 221 -5.03 40.80 13.55
C ARG A 221 -5.03 39.48 12.76
N HIS A 222 -4.08 39.32 11.83
CA HIS A 222 -3.91 38.09 11.05
C HIS A 222 -3.39 36.94 11.93
N GLU A 223 -2.39 37.22 12.77
CA GLU A 223 -1.82 36.25 13.72
C GLU A 223 -2.88 35.69 14.69
N GLN A 224 -3.77 36.54 15.21
CA GLN A 224 -4.88 36.12 16.07
C GLN A 224 -5.86 35.15 15.38
N GLN A 225 -5.96 35.21 14.06
CA GLN A 225 -6.76 34.26 13.29
C GLN A 225 -5.94 33.05 12.83
N GLY A 226 -4.62 33.04 13.01
CA GLY A 226 -3.74 32.04 12.42
C GLY A 226 -3.68 32.15 10.90
N ILE A 227 -3.73 33.36 10.34
CA ILE A 227 -3.61 33.63 8.92
C ILE A 227 -2.20 34.14 8.61
N PRO A 228 -1.49 33.57 7.63
CA PRO A 228 -0.16 34.06 7.22
C PRO A 228 -0.20 35.51 6.73
N PHE A 229 0.72 36.33 7.24
CA PHE A 229 0.91 37.73 6.87
C PHE A 229 2.37 37.97 6.46
N TYR A 230 2.57 38.55 5.28
CA TYR A 230 3.88 38.87 4.73
C TYR A 230 3.98 40.37 4.50
N GLU A 231 4.75 41.06 5.31
CA GLU A 231 5.09 42.46 5.07
C GLU A 231 6.18 42.53 4.00
N VAL A 232 5.82 43.12 2.86
CA VAL A 232 6.70 43.26 1.69
C VAL A 232 7.16 44.71 1.62
N PHE A 233 8.38 44.96 2.05
CA PHE A 233 8.98 46.30 2.03
C PHE A 233 9.59 46.59 0.65
N LEU A 234 9.06 47.59 -0.04
CA LEU A 234 9.67 48.10 -1.28
C LEU A 234 10.67 49.20 -0.94
N ASP A 235 11.91 48.79 -0.73
CA ASP A 235 13.06 49.63 -0.38
C ASP A 235 13.60 50.33 -1.63
N VAL A 236 13.20 51.59 -1.83
CA VAL A 236 13.64 52.42 -2.95
C VAL A 236 13.97 53.82 -2.44
N PRO A 237 15.21 54.30 -2.65
CA PRO A 237 15.58 55.66 -2.28
C PRO A 237 14.68 56.72 -2.94
N VAL A 238 14.31 57.75 -2.19
CA VAL A 238 13.44 58.84 -2.65
C VAL A 238 13.94 59.48 -3.95
N GLU A 239 15.25 59.59 -4.14
CA GLU A 239 15.83 60.16 -5.37
C GLU A 239 15.55 59.33 -6.62
N GLU A 240 15.48 58.01 -6.50
CA GLU A 240 15.06 57.15 -7.60
C GLU A 240 13.55 57.26 -7.85
N LEU A 241 12.75 57.47 -6.81
CA LEU A 241 11.30 57.68 -6.94
C LEU A 241 10.97 59.00 -7.65
N ARG A 242 11.69 60.08 -7.32
CA ARG A 242 11.60 61.38 -7.98
C ARG A 242 11.94 61.29 -9.47
N LYS A 243 12.93 60.48 -9.86
CA LYS A 243 13.26 60.23 -11.28
C LYS A 243 12.15 59.47 -12.01
N ARG A 244 11.49 58.51 -11.34
CA ARG A 244 10.43 57.68 -11.93
C ARG A 244 9.13 58.46 -12.14
N ASP A 245 8.74 59.25 -11.14
CA ASP A 245 7.49 60.01 -10.98
C ASP A 245 6.32 59.60 -11.91
N PRO A 246 5.81 58.36 -11.81
CA PRO A 246 4.89 57.80 -12.80
C PRO A 246 3.51 58.49 -12.82
N LYS A 247 3.16 59.19 -11.73
CA LYS A 247 1.88 59.91 -11.58
C LYS A 247 2.06 61.43 -11.54
N GLY A 248 3.26 61.95 -11.80
CA GLY A 248 3.57 63.39 -11.71
C GLY A 248 3.41 63.96 -10.29
N GLN A 249 3.43 63.12 -9.26
CA GLN A 249 3.16 63.51 -7.88
C GLN A 249 4.38 64.21 -7.26
N TYR A 250 5.59 63.72 -7.53
CA TYR A 250 6.81 64.33 -6.99
C TYR A 250 7.05 65.71 -7.61
N ALA A 251 6.82 65.88 -8.92
CA ALA A 251 6.89 67.18 -9.57
C ALA A 251 5.89 68.20 -8.99
N ARG A 252 4.71 67.74 -8.54
CA ARG A 252 3.68 68.58 -7.91
C ARG A 252 3.97 68.88 -6.44
N VAL A 253 4.70 68.01 -5.75
CA VAL A 253 5.25 68.30 -4.42
C VAL A 253 6.34 69.37 -4.55
N ASP A 254 7.23 69.23 -5.52
CA ASP A 254 8.31 70.19 -5.80
C ASP A 254 7.79 71.58 -6.22
N SER A 255 6.64 71.64 -6.90
CA SER A 255 5.97 72.91 -7.23
C SER A 255 5.14 73.50 -6.07
N GLY A 256 5.03 72.79 -4.93
CA GLY A 256 4.25 73.20 -3.76
C GLY A 256 2.73 73.02 -3.89
N GLU A 257 2.26 72.37 -4.96
CA GLU A 257 0.85 72.07 -5.23
C GLU A 257 0.31 70.92 -4.36
N LEU A 258 1.17 69.96 -4.01
CA LEU A 258 0.91 68.85 -3.09
C LEU A 258 1.74 69.03 -1.82
N LYS A 259 1.08 69.06 -0.65
CA LYS A 259 1.70 69.15 0.69
C LYS A 259 1.34 67.92 1.50
N HIS A 260 2.12 67.62 2.55
CA HIS A 260 1.93 66.42 3.40
C HIS A 260 2.10 65.12 2.60
N PHE A 261 3.06 65.11 1.68
CA PHE A 261 3.34 63.93 0.86
C PHE A 261 4.27 62.97 1.63
N THR A 262 3.83 61.73 1.77
CA THR A 262 4.55 60.69 2.49
C THR A 262 5.91 60.39 1.84
N CYS A 263 6.95 60.25 2.67
CA CYS A 263 8.37 60.14 2.30
C CYS A 263 9.06 61.43 1.87
N ILE A 264 8.35 62.57 1.84
CA ILE A 264 8.93 63.91 1.63
C ILE A 264 8.66 64.79 2.84
N ASP A 265 7.39 65.17 3.05
CA ASP A 265 6.95 66.07 4.13
C ASP A 265 6.42 65.30 5.34
N ASP A 266 5.74 64.17 5.08
CA ASP A 266 5.22 63.27 6.11
C ASP A 266 6.15 62.05 6.28
N PRO A 267 6.38 61.58 7.52
CA PRO A 267 7.31 60.49 7.79
C PRO A 267 6.82 59.16 7.20
N TYR A 268 7.78 58.35 6.75
CA TYR A 268 7.58 56.93 6.45
C TYR A 268 8.44 56.13 7.43
N GLU A 269 7.80 55.30 8.24
CA GLU A 269 8.47 54.44 9.21
C GLU A 269 8.74 53.09 8.55
N GLU A 270 9.99 52.85 8.20
CA GLU A 270 10.41 51.59 7.57
C GLU A 270 10.10 50.38 8.47
N PRO A 271 9.67 49.24 7.89
CA PRO A 271 9.54 47.99 8.62
C PRO A 271 10.87 47.56 9.23
N LEU A 272 10.85 47.07 10.47
CA LEU A 272 12.06 46.59 11.15
C LEU A 272 12.41 45.15 10.74
N GLU A 273 11.39 44.30 10.62
CA GLU A 273 11.54 42.87 10.32
C GLU A 273 10.56 42.44 9.22
N PRO A 274 10.64 43.01 8.00
CA PRO A 274 9.76 42.59 6.91
C PRO A 274 10.10 41.17 6.46
N GLU A 275 9.08 40.34 6.18
CA GLU A 275 9.27 38.99 5.64
C GLU A 275 9.96 39.02 4.27
N ILE A 276 9.73 40.06 3.48
CA ILE A 276 10.32 40.23 2.14
C ILE A 276 10.75 41.68 1.95
N THR A 277 11.99 41.90 1.54
CA THR A 277 12.49 43.22 1.12
C THR A 277 12.81 43.21 -0.37
N LEU A 278 12.27 44.17 -1.12
CA LEU A 278 12.43 44.30 -2.56
C LEU A 278 13.09 45.64 -2.92
N LYS A 279 14.33 45.58 -3.40
CA LYS A 279 15.05 46.71 -3.98
C LYS A 279 14.70 46.87 -5.45
N THR A 280 13.53 47.43 -5.74
CA THR A 280 12.98 47.48 -7.10
C THR A 280 13.74 48.40 -8.07
N HIS A 281 14.78 49.08 -7.59
CA HIS A 281 15.72 49.86 -8.40
C HIS A 281 16.93 49.03 -8.87
N GLU A 282 17.15 47.86 -8.29
CA GLU A 282 18.19 46.90 -8.65
C GLU A 282 17.60 45.64 -9.32
N LEU A 283 16.32 45.36 -9.10
CA LEU A 283 15.61 44.17 -9.57
C LEU A 283 14.68 44.47 -10.75
N LYS A 284 14.55 43.51 -11.65
CA LYS A 284 13.48 43.49 -12.65
C LYS A 284 12.14 43.12 -11.99
N ILE A 285 11.04 43.46 -12.68
CA ILE A 285 9.67 43.14 -12.23
C ILE A 285 9.51 41.63 -12.02
N GLU A 286 9.94 40.81 -12.98
CA GLU A 286 9.82 39.35 -12.91
C GLU A 286 10.64 38.75 -11.76
N GLU A 287 11.83 39.29 -11.49
CA GLU A 287 12.68 38.84 -10.38
C GLU A 287 12.01 39.16 -9.03
N SER A 288 11.40 40.35 -8.93
CA SER A 288 10.66 40.77 -7.73
C SER A 288 9.43 39.89 -7.49
N ALA A 289 8.68 39.55 -8.54
CA ALA A 289 7.54 38.65 -8.45
C ALA A 289 7.97 37.21 -8.11
N ASP A 290 9.09 36.73 -8.66
CA ASP A 290 9.63 35.39 -8.40
C ASP A 290 10.04 35.18 -6.93
N ILE A 291 10.64 36.20 -6.29
CA ILE A 291 10.99 36.16 -4.87
C ILE A 291 9.74 35.90 -4.01
N MET A 292 8.67 36.67 -4.22
CA MET A 292 7.42 36.50 -3.47
C MET A 292 6.75 35.16 -3.78
N PHE A 293 6.72 34.76 -5.05
CA PHE A 293 6.17 33.46 -5.46
C PHE A 293 6.89 32.30 -4.73
N ARG A 294 8.23 32.29 -4.73
CA ARG A 294 9.02 31.26 -4.04
C ARG A 294 8.75 31.25 -2.55
N ARG A 295 8.58 32.42 -1.93
CA ARG A 295 8.23 32.49 -0.50
C ARG A 295 6.90 31.81 -0.21
N LEU A 296 5.85 32.13 -0.99
CA LEU A 296 4.54 31.49 -0.86
C LEU A 296 4.59 29.97 -1.10
N GLN A 297 5.44 29.54 -2.04
CA GLN A 297 5.63 28.12 -2.32
C GLN A 297 6.34 27.39 -1.16
N MET A 298 7.39 27.98 -0.59
CA MET A 298 8.14 27.42 0.54
C MET A 298 7.27 27.29 1.79
N ASP A 299 6.43 28.29 2.05
CA ASP A 299 5.53 28.31 3.21
C ASP A 299 4.24 27.48 2.98
N GLY A 300 4.13 26.82 1.81
CA GLY A 300 3.03 25.92 1.47
C GLY A 300 1.69 26.63 1.34
N ILE A 301 1.68 27.90 0.91
CA ILE A 301 0.48 28.71 0.66
C ILE A 301 -0.19 28.30 -0.65
N LEU A 302 0.61 27.87 -1.63
CA LEU A 302 0.13 27.46 -2.95
C LEU A 302 -0.47 26.04 -2.97
N GLU A 303 -0.65 25.42 -1.80
CA GLU A 303 -1.18 24.07 -1.59
C GLU A 303 -2.36 24.16 -0.61
N GLY A 304 -3.44 23.43 -0.89
CA GLY A 304 -4.65 23.44 -0.06
C GLY A 304 -4.60 22.44 1.10
N ALA A 305 -3.94 21.30 0.86
CA ALA A 305 -3.74 20.24 1.84
C ALA A 305 -2.66 20.65 2.88
N PRO A 306 -2.80 20.22 4.15
CA PRO A 306 -1.71 20.24 5.10
C PRO A 306 -0.52 19.42 4.57
N ARG A 307 0.72 19.89 4.83
CA ARG A 307 1.89 19.05 4.58
C ARG A 307 2.00 18.04 5.71
N VAL A 308 1.83 16.77 5.37
CA VAL A 308 1.96 15.64 6.31
C VAL A 308 3.38 15.09 6.27
N ASN A 309 4.10 15.28 5.15
CA ASN A 309 5.48 14.85 5.05
C ASN A 309 6.38 15.65 6.00
N LYS A 310 7.21 14.94 6.79
CA LYS A 310 8.23 15.52 7.68
C LYS A 310 9.36 16.23 6.92
N LEU A 311 9.46 16.01 5.61
CA LEU A 311 10.37 16.67 4.68
C LEU A 311 9.57 17.56 3.71
N PRO A 312 9.49 18.88 3.94
CA PRO A 312 8.65 19.79 3.15
C PRO A 312 8.97 19.79 1.64
N GLN A 313 10.18 19.40 1.25
CA GLN A 313 10.61 19.32 -0.15
C GLN A 313 10.17 18.04 -0.88
N LEU A 314 9.72 17.02 -0.14
CA LEU A 314 9.24 15.75 -0.70
C LEU A 314 7.71 15.77 -0.87
N PRO A 315 7.14 15.01 -1.81
CA PRO A 315 5.69 14.93 -1.99
C PRO A 315 5.00 14.42 -0.73
N ASN A 316 3.76 14.88 -0.49
CA ASN A 316 2.88 14.23 0.48
C ASN A 316 2.61 12.77 0.04
N PRO A 317 2.45 11.85 1.01
CA PRO A 317 1.93 10.52 0.75
C PRO A 317 0.56 10.58 0.04
N ASP A 318 0.23 9.51 -0.67
CA ASP A 318 -1.06 9.39 -1.33
C ASP A 318 -2.21 9.44 -0.32
N GLY A 319 -3.16 10.34 -0.57
CA GLY A 319 -4.34 10.56 0.28
C GLY A 319 -4.10 11.60 1.36
N ASP A 320 -2.96 12.29 1.32
CA ASP A 320 -2.54 13.25 2.35
C ASP A 320 -2.58 12.63 3.75
N GLU A 321 -2.30 11.33 3.85
CA GLU A 321 -2.29 10.54 5.08
C GLU A 321 -1.13 9.54 5.02
N VAL A 322 -0.40 9.38 6.12
CA VAL A 322 0.53 8.25 6.28
C VAL A 322 -0.29 7.11 6.88
N VAL A 323 -0.65 6.11 6.09
CA VAL A 323 -1.28 4.90 6.65
C VAL A 323 -0.20 4.05 7.31
N ASP A 324 -0.30 3.89 8.62
CA ASP A 324 0.49 2.91 9.38
C ASP A 324 -0.49 2.15 10.28
N ARG A 325 -0.59 0.84 10.05
CA ARG A 325 -1.51 -0.05 10.77
C ARG A 325 -0.78 -0.94 11.77
N VAL A 326 0.50 -0.66 12.03
CA VAL A 326 1.29 -1.38 13.01
C VAL A 326 0.94 -0.92 14.42
N VAL A 327 0.39 -1.82 15.23
CA VAL A 327 0.19 -1.56 16.66
C VAL A 327 1.54 -1.69 17.37
N THR A 328 2.09 -0.55 17.82
CA THR A 328 3.40 -0.46 18.46
C THR A 328 3.35 -0.31 19.97
N ASP A 329 2.22 0.16 20.53
CA ASP A 329 2.03 0.25 21.98
C ASP A 329 1.95 -1.17 22.60
N PRO A 330 2.81 -1.50 23.58
CA PRO A 330 2.84 -2.84 24.17
C PRO A 330 1.51 -3.28 24.81
N GLY A 331 0.79 -2.37 25.47
CA GLY A 331 -0.48 -2.68 26.13
C GLY A 331 -1.60 -2.92 25.13
N ALA A 332 -1.72 -2.07 24.12
CA ALA A 332 -2.65 -2.26 23.01
C ALA A 332 -2.35 -3.54 22.23
N LEU A 333 -1.07 -3.88 22.03
CA LEU A 333 -0.65 -5.09 21.34
C LEU A 333 -1.04 -6.36 22.13
N GLU A 334 -0.85 -6.37 23.45
CA GLU A 334 -1.27 -7.49 24.31
C GLU A 334 -2.80 -7.67 24.28
N ALA A 335 -3.55 -6.57 24.37
CA ALA A 335 -5.01 -6.59 24.25
C ALA A 335 -5.47 -7.12 22.88
N LEU A 336 -4.85 -6.66 21.79
CA LEU A 336 -5.17 -7.10 20.43
C LEU A 336 -4.83 -8.58 20.23
N ARG A 337 -3.74 -9.10 20.82
CA ARG A 337 -3.42 -10.55 20.81
C ARG A 337 -4.46 -11.37 21.56
N ALA A 338 -4.86 -10.91 22.74
CA ALA A 338 -5.89 -11.57 23.54
C ALA A 338 -7.23 -11.61 22.79
N GLU A 339 -7.62 -10.51 22.14
CA GLU A 339 -8.79 -10.46 21.28
C GLU A 339 -8.66 -11.44 20.10
N ALA A 340 -7.56 -11.34 19.34
CA ALA A 340 -7.33 -12.15 18.15
C ALA A 340 -7.40 -13.66 18.44
N ALA A 341 -6.99 -14.09 19.63
CA ALA A 341 -7.11 -15.48 20.08
C ALA A 341 -8.56 -16.01 20.08
N THR A 342 -9.56 -15.14 20.27
CA THR A 342 -10.99 -15.47 20.35
C THR A 342 -11.75 -15.31 19.02
N LEU A 343 -11.11 -14.76 18.00
CA LEU A 343 -11.73 -14.48 16.71
C LEU A 343 -11.67 -15.72 15.78
N PRO A 344 -12.64 -15.88 14.86
CA PRO A 344 -12.50 -16.83 13.76
C PRO A 344 -11.24 -16.55 12.96
N LYS A 345 -10.61 -17.61 12.46
CA LYS A 345 -9.30 -17.54 11.80
C LYS A 345 -9.49 -17.52 10.28
N VAL A 346 -8.75 -16.65 9.61
CA VAL A 346 -8.62 -16.62 8.15
C VAL A 346 -7.18 -16.97 7.82
N LEU A 347 -7.01 -18.08 7.09
CA LEU A 347 -5.71 -18.50 6.60
C LEU A 347 -5.24 -17.52 5.52
N ILE A 348 -4.00 -17.07 5.62
CA ILE A 348 -3.33 -16.27 4.61
C ILE A 348 -2.12 -17.03 4.07
N THR A 349 -1.93 -16.98 2.75
CA THR A 349 -0.73 -17.52 2.11
C THR A 349 0.48 -16.62 2.37
N ASP A 350 1.67 -17.11 2.03
CA ASP A 350 2.86 -16.28 2.03
C ASP A 350 2.77 -15.06 1.07
N LEU A 351 2.04 -15.19 -0.05
CA LEU A 351 1.76 -14.08 -0.98
C LEU A 351 0.84 -13.05 -0.34
N ASP A 352 -0.21 -13.50 0.36
CA ASP A 352 -1.13 -12.63 1.09
C ASP A 352 -0.43 -11.89 2.23
N LEU A 353 0.53 -12.53 2.91
CA LEU A 353 1.34 -11.87 3.94
C LEU A 353 2.17 -10.71 3.37
N ASN A 354 2.68 -10.84 2.14
CA ASN A 354 3.36 -9.73 1.47
C ASN A 354 2.38 -8.57 1.20
N TRP A 355 1.14 -8.84 0.74
CA TRP A 355 0.11 -7.80 0.57
C TRP A 355 -0.33 -7.17 1.89
N LEU A 356 -0.43 -7.98 2.95
CA LEU A 356 -0.75 -7.51 4.28
C LEU A 356 0.32 -6.52 4.77
N GLN A 357 1.60 -6.78 4.50
CA GLN A 357 2.69 -5.84 4.76
C GLN A 357 2.59 -4.57 3.91
N VAL A 358 2.28 -4.70 2.62
CA VAL A 358 2.06 -3.55 1.72
C VAL A 358 1.00 -2.60 2.29
N ILE A 359 -0.14 -3.14 2.71
CA ILE A 359 -1.22 -2.35 3.31
C ILE A 359 -0.77 -1.76 4.65
N GLY A 360 -0.31 -2.62 5.56
CA GLY A 360 -0.11 -2.22 6.95
C GLY A 360 1.06 -1.28 7.18
N GLU A 361 2.05 -1.25 6.27
CA GLU A 361 3.17 -0.30 6.30
C GLU A 361 3.00 0.90 5.34
N GLY A 362 1.79 1.09 4.79
CA GLY A 362 1.41 2.33 4.09
C GLY A 362 1.79 2.42 2.62
N TRP A 363 2.29 1.35 2.01
CA TRP A 363 2.68 1.33 0.61
C TRP A 363 1.49 1.53 -0.33
N ALA A 364 0.31 1.06 0.08
CA ALA A 364 -0.95 1.24 -0.62
C ALA A 364 -1.80 2.42 -0.11
N SER A 365 -1.22 3.38 0.63
CA SER A 365 -1.95 4.55 1.17
C SER A 365 -2.84 5.22 0.10
N PRO A 366 -4.08 5.62 0.42
CA PRO A 366 -4.72 5.61 1.74
C PRO A 366 -5.50 4.32 2.08
N LEU A 367 -5.27 3.22 1.36
CA LEU A 367 -5.97 1.96 1.63
C LEU A 367 -5.56 1.42 3.02
N LYS A 368 -6.54 1.19 3.91
CA LYS A 368 -6.32 0.74 5.31
C LYS A 368 -6.49 -0.77 5.52
N GLY A 369 -6.77 -1.52 4.46
CA GLY A 369 -7.18 -2.91 4.55
C GLY A 369 -7.26 -3.60 3.19
N PHE A 370 -7.67 -4.87 3.17
CA PHE A 370 -7.99 -5.52 1.91
C PHE A 370 -9.22 -4.87 1.28
N MET A 371 -9.22 -4.78 -0.06
CA MET A 371 -10.25 -4.04 -0.78
C MET A 371 -11.64 -4.62 -0.52
N ARG A 372 -12.59 -3.73 -0.19
CA ARG A 372 -14.02 -4.00 -0.25
C ARG A 372 -14.49 -4.00 -1.71
N GLU A 373 -15.67 -4.58 -1.99
CA GLU A 373 -16.14 -4.80 -3.37
C GLU A 373 -16.16 -3.51 -4.20
N GLY A 374 -16.70 -2.41 -3.64
CA GLY A 374 -16.73 -1.11 -4.33
C GLY A 374 -15.34 -0.56 -4.64
N THR A 375 -14.37 -0.78 -3.76
CA THR A 375 -12.97 -0.36 -3.98
C THR A 375 -12.31 -1.21 -5.06
N LEU A 376 -12.56 -2.53 -5.07
CA LEU A 376 -12.11 -3.41 -6.13
C LEU A 376 -12.66 -2.96 -7.50
N MET A 377 -13.95 -2.61 -7.58
CA MET A 377 -14.55 -2.13 -8.82
C MET A 377 -13.89 -0.83 -9.31
N GLU A 378 -13.60 0.12 -8.41
CA GLU A 378 -12.89 1.35 -8.80
C GLU A 378 -11.50 1.04 -9.39
N VAL A 379 -10.75 0.13 -8.77
CA VAL A 379 -9.42 -0.30 -9.22
C VAL A 379 -9.48 -0.98 -10.58
N LEU A 380 -10.36 -1.97 -10.75
CA LEU A 380 -10.48 -2.74 -11.98
C LEU A 380 -10.91 -1.90 -13.18
N HIS A 381 -11.73 -0.87 -12.96
CA HIS A 381 -12.29 -0.06 -14.05
C HIS A 381 -11.52 1.23 -14.31
N PHE A 382 -10.87 1.80 -13.30
CA PHE A 382 -10.30 3.15 -13.39
C PHE A 382 -8.83 3.23 -13.02
N ASN A 383 -8.18 2.11 -12.64
CA ASN A 383 -6.80 2.08 -12.14
C ASN A 383 -6.54 3.11 -11.03
N SER A 384 -7.59 3.51 -10.32
CA SER A 384 -7.58 4.56 -9.31
C SER A 384 -8.73 4.39 -8.35
N ILE A 385 -8.58 5.00 -7.17
CA ILE A 385 -9.64 5.09 -6.15
C ILE A 385 -9.99 6.56 -5.89
N LEU A 386 -11.25 6.80 -5.54
CA LEU A 386 -11.79 8.11 -5.20
C LEU A 386 -11.53 8.47 -3.73
N VAL A 387 -10.93 9.62 -3.47
CA VAL A 387 -10.57 10.00 -2.10
C VAL A 387 -11.18 11.33 -1.69
N ASP A 388 -11.52 11.45 -0.41
CA ASP A 388 -12.02 12.69 0.20
C ASP A 388 -11.33 12.95 1.55
N PRO A 389 -10.01 13.19 1.55
CA PRO A 389 -9.21 13.25 2.78
C PRO A 389 -9.61 14.42 3.70
N PHE A 390 -10.21 15.47 3.13
CA PHE A 390 -10.68 16.65 3.86
C PHE A 390 -12.20 16.70 4.05
N ASN A 391 -12.88 15.59 3.74
CA ASN A 391 -14.33 15.42 3.85
C ASN A 391 -15.14 16.55 3.18
N VAL A 392 -14.69 17.03 2.02
CA VAL A 392 -15.31 18.12 1.25
C VAL A 392 -16.69 17.70 0.73
N THR A 393 -16.86 16.43 0.38
CA THR A 393 -18.11 15.89 -0.18
C THR A 393 -18.95 15.12 0.83
N GLY A 394 -18.49 15.00 2.08
CA GLY A 394 -19.13 14.18 3.10
C GLY A 394 -18.84 12.68 2.97
N ASN A 395 -17.96 12.28 2.03
CA ASN A 395 -17.64 10.88 1.74
C ASN A 395 -16.29 10.43 2.32
N ALA A 396 -15.76 11.12 3.33
CA ALA A 396 -14.59 10.61 4.05
C ALA A 396 -14.83 9.18 4.56
N GLY A 397 -13.78 8.36 4.53
CA GLY A 397 -13.86 6.94 4.91
C GLY A 397 -14.69 6.07 3.95
N ARG A 398 -14.89 6.47 2.68
CA ARG A 398 -15.63 5.66 1.71
C ARG A 398 -15.15 4.21 1.61
N HIS A 399 -13.83 4.01 1.60
CA HIS A 399 -13.22 2.68 1.46
C HIS A 399 -13.20 1.88 2.77
N GLU A 400 -13.53 2.51 3.89
CA GLU A 400 -13.59 1.90 5.23
C GLU A 400 -14.96 1.23 5.46
N ARG A 401 -16.02 1.79 4.85
CA ARG A 401 -17.40 1.28 4.96
C ARG A 401 -17.67 0.13 4.00
N LYS A 402 -18.53 -0.79 4.42
CA LYS A 402 -19.07 -1.85 3.55
C LYS A 402 -19.68 -1.26 2.29
N THR A 403 -19.52 -1.95 1.16
CA THR A 403 -20.08 -1.52 -0.11
C THR A 403 -21.61 -1.49 -0.02
N ASP A 404 -22.20 -0.34 -0.36
CA ASP A 404 -23.64 -0.18 -0.51
C ASP A 404 -23.97 0.32 -1.91
N TRP A 405 -24.38 -0.61 -2.76
CA TRP A 405 -24.74 -0.32 -4.16
C TRP A 405 -25.99 0.56 -4.30
N ASN A 406 -26.79 0.73 -3.24
CA ASN A 406 -27.97 1.58 -3.24
C ASN A 406 -27.67 3.02 -2.78
N SER A 407 -26.50 3.26 -2.17
CA SER A 407 -26.13 4.54 -1.55
C SER A 407 -25.08 5.32 -2.37
N PHE A 408 -25.14 5.24 -3.70
CA PHE A 408 -24.34 6.15 -4.53
C PHE A 408 -24.84 7.58 -4.33
N THR A 409 -24.12 8.34 -3.50
CA THR A 409 -24.37 9.75 -3.26
C THR A 409 -24.31 10.53 -4.57
N GLU A 410 -25.21 11.50 -4.76
CA GLU A 410 -25.18 12.38 -5.93
C GLU A 410 -23.90 13.23 -5.99
N THR A 411 -23.21 13.41 -4.85
CA THR A 411 -21.95 14.15 -4.73
C THR A 411 -20.78 13.18 -4.54
N GLN A 412 -19.97 13.01 -5.58
CA GLN A 412 -18.78 12.15 -5.57
C GLN A 412 -17.52 12.97 -5.28
N PRO A 413 -16.50 12.40 -4.60
CA PRO A 413 -15.21 13.05 -4.49
C PRO A 413 -14.61 13.33 -5.87
N MET A 414 -13.91 14.46 -6.00
CA MET A 414 -13.25 14.83 -7.26
C MET A 414 -11.83 14.26 -7.34
N ASP A 415 -11.18 14.06 -6.19
CA ASP A 415 -9.80 13.63 -6.13
C ASP A 415 -9.67 12.12 -6.35
N ARG A 416 -8.63 11.76 -7.11
CA ARG A 416 -8.28 10.38 -7.43
C ARG A 416 -6.84 10.12 -7.11
N ILE A 417 -6.58 8.90 -6.68
CA ILE A 417 -5.23 8.39 -6.47
C ILE A 417 -5.06 7.16 -7.31
N SER A 418 -3.90 7.02 -7.95
CA SER A 418 -3.54 5.81 -8.66
C SER A 418 -3.73 4.60 -7.74
N MET A 419 -4.30 3.52 -8.25
CA MET A 419 -4.43 2.24 -7.56
C MET A 419 -4.84 1.25 -8.63
N SER A 420 -3.84 0.66 -9.29
CA SER A 420 -4.05 -0.13 -10.51
C SER A 420 -4.03 -1.64 -10.27
N VAL A 421 -3.61 -2.08 -9.10
CA VAL A 421 -3.47 -3.49 -8.73
C VAL A 421 -4.51 -3.82 -7.65
N PRO A 422 -5.39 -4.80 -7.87
CA PRO A 422 -6.24 -5.35 -6.82
C PRO A 422 -5.40 -5.89 -5.66
N ILE A 423 -5.72 -5.44 -4.44
CA ILE A 423 -5.13 -5.95 -3.20
C ILE A 423 -6.26 -6.61 -2.40
N THR A 424 -6.46 -7.89 -2.67
CA THR A 424 -7.62 -8.68 -2.23
C THR A 424 -7.16 -9.90 -1.45
N LEU A 425 -7.97 -10.35 -0.48
CA LEU A 425 -7.72 -11.58 0.27
C LEU A 425 -8.75 -12.63 -0.15
N ALA A 426 -8.29 -13.73 -0.75
CA ALA A 426 -9.18 -14.82 -1.16
C ALA A 426 -9.61 -15.67 0.05
N ALA A 427 -10.82 -16.21 -0.01
CA ALA A 427 -11.40 -17.06 1.03
C ALA A 427 -12.22 -18.19 0.41
N THR A 428 -12.13 -19.36 1.05
CA THR A 428 -12.92 -20.53 0.70
C THR A 428 -14.32 -20.46 1.28
N GLU A 429 -15.22 -21.31 0.78
CA GLU A 429 -16.53 -21.54 1.40
C GLU A 429 -16.43 -21.87 2.91
N TRP A 430 -15.44 -22.68 3.31
CA TRP A 430 -15.17 -22.95 4.73
C TRP A 430 -14.90 -21.69 5.54
N THR A 431 -13.98 -20.86 5.05
CA THR A 431 -13.61 -19.61 5.72
C THR A 431 -14.83 -18.69 5.86
N LYS A 432 -15.63 -18.56 4.81
CA LYS A 432 -16.89 -17.78 4.84
C LYS A 432 -17.84 -18.29 5.93
N ARG A 433 -18.09 -19.61 5.98
CA ARG A 433 -18.98 -20.22 6.98
C ARG A 433 -18.50 -20.01 8.41
N GLU A 434 -17.20 -20.16 8.66
CA GLU A 434 -16.64 -19.95 10.00
C GLU A 434 -16.76 -18.50 10.46
N ILE A 435 -16.60 -17.53 9.56
CA ILE A 435 -16.83 -16.12 9.87
C ILE A 435 -18.32 -15.86 10.18
N GLU A 436 -19.22 -16.32 9.31
CA GLU A 436 -20.66 -16.12 9.45
C GLU A 436 -21.21 -16.77 10.73
N ARG A 437 -20.80 -18.02 11.02
CA ARG A 437 -21.19 -18.77 12.24
C ARG A 437 -20.71 -18.10 13.51
N SER A 438 -19.52 -17.48 13.50
CA SER A 438 -18.96 -16.84 14.70
C SER A 438 -19.79 -15.65 15.21
N GLY A 439 -20.57 -15.00 14.32
CA GLY A 439 -21.26 -13.75 14.61
C GLY A 439 -20.34 -12.57 14.97
N LYS A 440 -19.01 -12.72 14.83
CA LYS A 440 -18.03 -11.69 15.17
C LYS A 440 -17.90 -10.68 14.04
N LYS A 441 -17.63 -9.43 14.41
CA LYS A 441 -17.35 -8.33 13.48
C LYS A 441 -15.87 -8.16 13.14
N ALA A 442 -15.05 -9.12 13.53
CA ALA A 442 -13.62 -9.14 13.25
C ALA A 442 -13.14 -10.58 13.10
N VAL A 443 -12.05 -10.74 12.37
CA VAL A 443 -11.39 -12.03 12.11
C VAL A 443 -9.90 -11.89 12.37
N ALA A 444 -9.25 -12.98 12.77
CA ALA A 444 -7.81 -13.02 12.95
C ALA A 444 -7.14 -13.61 11.70
N LEU A 445 -6.15 -12.90 11.15
CA LEU A 445 -5.38 -13.37 10.00
C LEU A 445 -4.21 -14.24 10.48
N VAL A 446 -4.13 -15.47 9.99
CA VAL A 446 -3.19 -16.50 10.45
C VAL A 446 -2.37 -17.02 9.28
N THR A 447 -1.04 -17.08 9.43
CA THR A 447 -0.14 -17.62 8.41
C THR A 447 -0.27 -19.14 8.30
N GLN A 448 0.26 -19.72 7.21
CA GLN A 448 0.34 -21.19 7.04
C GLN A 448 1.13 -21.90 8.16
N MET A 449 1.92 -21.16 8.93
CA MET A 449 2.65 -21.68 10.09
C MET A 449 1.84 -21.61 11.41
N GLY A 450 0.60 -21.12 11.36
CA GLY A 450 -0.27 -20.98 12.53
C GLY A 450 0.02 -19.75 13.39
N GLU A 451 0.76 -18.76 12.88
CA GLU A 451 1.02 -17.49 13.57
C GLU A 451 -0.07 -16.48 13.25
N THR A 452 -0.68 -15.88 14.28
CA THR A 452 -1.64 -14.78 14.09
C THR A 452 -0.89 -13.47 13.93
N VAL A 453 -1.06 -12.79 12.79
CA VAL A 453 -0.28 -11.61 12.39
C VAL A 453 -1.09 -10.31 12.31
N ALA A 454 -2.42 -10.40 12.21
CA ALA A 454 -3.29 -9.24 12.16
C ALA A 454 -4.73 -9.55 12.59
N VAL A 455 -5.50 -8.50 12.85
CA VAL A 455 -6.95 -8.53 12.95
C VAL A 455 -7.54 -7.75 11.77
N LEU A 456 -8.55 -8.33 11.11
CA LEU A 456 -9.33 -7.66 10.07
C LEU A 456 -10.72 -7.31 10.62
N ARG A 457 -11.08 -6.03 10.56
CA ARG A 457 -12.29 -5.43 11.14
C ARG A 457 -13.38 -5.27 10.08
N GLU A 458 -14.63 -5.47 10.53
CA GLU A 458 -15.85 -5.31 9.74
C GLU A 458 -15.77 -6.00 8.37
N PRO A 459 -15.50 -7.32 8.32
CA PRO A 459 -15.32 -8.04 7.06
C PRO A 459 -16.54 -7.90 6.15
N GLU A 460 -16.28 -7.69 4.88
CA GLU A 460 -17.22 -7.80 3.77
C GLU A 460 -16.77 -8.95 2.88
N ILE A 461 -17.62 -9.96 2.75
CA ILE A 461 -17.36 -11.15 1.94
C ILE A 461 -18.17 -11.03 0.66
N TYR A 462 -17.54 -11.17 -0.49
CA TYR A 462 -18.16 -11.05 -1.82
C TYR A 462 -17.53 -12.04 -2.81
N GLU A 463 -18.16 -12.25 -3.97
CA GLU A 463 -17.71 -13.26 -4.94
C GLU A 463 -16.33 -12.93 -5.53
N ASN A 464 -15.47 -13.95 -5.65
CA ASN A 464 -14.19 -13.85 -6.34
C ASN A 464 -14.39 -14.02 -7.85
N ARG A 465 -14.65 -12.93 -8.56
CA ARG A 465 -14.84 -12.88 -10.02
C ARG A 465 -13.50 -13.02 -10.77
N LYS A 466 -12.81 -14.15 -10.56
CA LYS A 466 -11.43 -14.43 -11.00
C LYS A 466 -11.17 -14.06 -12.46
N GLU A 467 -12.01 -14.54 -13.39
CA GLU A 467 -11.85 -14.29 -14.82
C GLU A 467 -11.93 -12.79 -15.17
N GLU A 468 -12.82 -12.04 -14.53
CA GLU A 468 -12.92 -10.60 -14.71
C GLU A 468 -11.69 -9.87 -14.17
N ILE A 469 -11.25 -10.22 -12.95
CA ILE A 469 -10.04 -9.67 -12.33
C ILE A 469 -8.85 -9.89 -13.25
N VAL A 470 -8.65 -11.13 -13.73
CA VAL A 470 -7.56 -11.49 -14.64
C VAL A 470 -7.64 -10.68 -15.94
N THR A 471 -8.79 -10.67 -16.59
CA THR A 471 -8.97 -10.00 -17.89
C THR A 471 -8.69 -8.49 -17.80
N ARG A 472 -9.19 -7.83 -16.73
CA ARG A 472 -9.03 -6.37 -16.57
C ARG A 472 -7.64 -5.98 -16.09
N MET A 473 -7.03 -6.78 -15.22
CA MET A 473 -5.71 -6.49 -14.67
C MET A 473 -4.59 -6.75 -15.67
N PHE A 474 -4.61 -7.92 -16.33
CA PHE A 474 -3.53 -8.37 -17.21
C PHE A 474 -3.79 -8.08 -18.68
N GLY A 475 -5.04 -7.87 -19.09
CA GLY A 475 -5.42 -7.74 -20.50
C GLY A 475 -5.40 -9.05 -21.30
N VAL A 476 -5.13 -10.18 -20.64
CA VAL A 476 -5.02 -11.52 -21.23
C VAL A 476 -5.34 -12.59 -20.19
N ILE A 477 -5.91 -13.72 -20.63
CA ILE A 477 -6.02 -14.94 -19.82
C ILE A 477 -4.96 -15.90 -20.31
N ASP A 478 -3.83 -15.96 -19.61
CA ASP A 478 -2.69 -16.83 -19.92
C ASP A 478 -2.51 -17.86 -18.78
N PRO A 479 -2.82 -19.15 -18.99
CA PRO A 479 -2.63 -20.20 -17.98
C PRO A 479 -1.16 -20.42 -17.58
N GLY A 480 -0.21 -20.06 -18.45
CA GLY A 480 1.23 -20.10 -18.18
C GLY A 480 1.72 -18.91 -17.37
N HIS A 481 0.92 -17.85 -17.22
CA HIS A 481 1.29 -16.70 -16.42
C HIS A 481 1.25 -17.05 -14.91
N PRO A 482 2.36 -16.89 -14.18
CA PRO A 482 2.52 -17.48 -12.86
C PRO A 482 1.62 -16.84 -11.80
N TYR A 483 1.39 -15.51 -11.83
CA TYR A 483 0.46 -14.85 -10.90
C TYR A 483 -1.03 -15.13 -11.22
N ILE A 484 -1.41 -15.24 -12.50
CA ILE A 484 -2.76 -15.66 -12.91
C ILE A 484 -3.08 -17.03 -12.32
N ARG A 485 -2.13 -17.98 -12.32
CA ARG A 485 -2.30 -19.29 -11.65
C ARG A 485 -2.61 -19.14 -10.16
N GLU A 486 -1.93 -18.25 -9.45
CA GLU A 486 -2.21 -17.99 -8.03
C GLU A 486 -3.61 -17.40 -7.81
N ILE A 487 -4.09 -16.51 -8.70
CA ILE A 487 -5.48 -16.01 -8.64
C ILE A 487 -6.49 -17.15 -8.81
N TYR A 488 -6.24 -18.07 -9.74
CA TYR A 488 -7.14 -19.21 -9.98
C TYR A 488 -7.13 -20.23 -8.83
N LYS A 489 -6.00 -20.40 -8.14
CA LYS A 489 -5.89 -21.23 -6.91
C LYS A 489 -6.62 -20.64 -5.71
N GLY A 490 -6.83 -19.32 -5.65
CA GLY A 490 -7.56 -18.68 -4.54
C GLY A 490 -8.98 -19.22 -4.37
N GLY A 491 -9.59 -19.02 -3.20
CA GLY A 491 -10.97 -19.46 -2.94
C GLY A 491 -12.05 -18.75 -3.77
N GLU A 492 -13.30 -19.15 -3.56
CA GLU A 492 -14.50 -18.69 -4.28
C GLU A 492 -14.92 -17.26 -3.91
N TYR A 493 -14.47 -16.78 -2.76
CA TYR A 493 -14.83 -15.47 -2.21
C TYR A 493 -13.61 -14.59 -2.01
N LEU A 494 -13.85 -13.29 -1.86
CA LEU A 494 -12.90 -12.30 -1.40
C LEU A 494 -13.39 -11.70 -0.08
N ILE A 495 -12.45 -11.32 0.79
CA ILE A 495 -12.72 -10.64 2.06
C ILE A 495 -12.07 -9.26 2.03
N GLY A 496 -12.89 -8.22 2.15
CA GLY A 496 -12.47 -6.84 2.35
C GLY A 496 -12.70 -6.36 3.78
N GLY A 497 -11.86 -5.45 4.27
CA GLY A 497 -11.98 -4.91 5.62
C GLY A 497 -10.69 -4.29 6.11
N GLU A 498 -10.78 -3.47 7.17
CA GLU A 498 -9.64 -2.73 7.72
C GLU A 498 -8.71 -3.64 8.51
N VAL A 499 -7.40 -3.43 8.39
CA VAL A 499 -6.38 -4.26 9.04
C VAL A 499 -5.78 -3.54 10.25
N GLU A 500 -5.49 -4.30 11.30
CA GLU A 500 -4.62 -3.92 12.41
C GLU A 500 -3.52 -4.98 12.55
N LEU A 501 -2.26 -4.60 12.36
CA LEU A 501 -1.14 -5.54 12.45
C LEU A 501 -0.73 -5.77 13.91
N LEU A 502 -0.49 -7.03 14.26
CA LEU A 502 0.02 -7.48 15.57
C LEU A 502 1.55 -7.26 15.68
N GLY A 503 2.00 -6.04 15.35
CA GLY A 503 3.39 -5.64 15.26
C GLY A 503 3.94 -5.67 13.83
N ARG A 504 5.22 -5.34 13.67
CA ARG A 504 5.91 -5.38 12.36
C ARG A 504 5.98 -6.81 11.85
N ILE A 505 5.62 -7.01 10.58
CA ILE A 505 5.83 -8.28 9.89
C ILE A 505 7.34 -8.51 9.75
N LYS A 506 7.79 -9.70 10.19
CA LYS A 506 9.17 -10.16 10.07
C LYS A 506 9.19 -11.50 9.38
N TYR A 507 10.22 -11.72 8.56
CA TYR A 507 10.36 -12.98 7.83
C TYR A 507 11.43 -13.89 8.46
N ASN A 508 12.31 -13.35 9.32
CA ASN A 508 13.37 -14.10 9.99
C ASN A 508 14.31 -14.83 9.00
N ASP A 509 14.49 -14.25 7.82
CA ASP A 509 15.28 -14.80 6.71
C ASP A 509 16.67 -14.15 6.57
N GLY A 510 17.05 -13.31 7.54
CA GLY A 510 18.30 -12.55 7.55
C GLY A 510 18.26 -11.23 6.76
N LEU A 511 17.12 -10.89 6.14
CA LEU A 511 16.98 -9.69 5.31
C LEU A 511 16.11 -8.58 5.94
N ASP A 512 15.53 -8.81 7.12
CA ASP A 512 14.61 -7.86 7.77
C ASP A 512 15.24 -6.47 8.00
N LYS A 513 16.57 -6.38 8.16
CA LYS A 513 17.30 -5.09 8.25
C LYS A 513 17.11 -4.18 7.04
N TRP A 514 16.78 -4.75 5.89
CA TRP A 514 16.53 -4.04 4.63
C TRP A 514 15.04 -3.76 4.39
N ARG A 515 14.13 -4.32 5.18
CA ARG A 515 12.67 -4.12 5.09
C ARG A 515 12.25 -2.94 5.95
N LYS A 516 12.54 -1.75 5.43
CA LYS A 516 12.20 -0.48 6.08
C LYS A 516 10.79 -0.06 5.68
N THR A 517 10.02 0.47 6.63
CA THR A 517 8.75 1.16 6.36
C THR A 517 8.97 2.41 5.53
N ALA A 518 7.89 2.92 4.93
CA ALA A 518 7.90 4.22 4.26
C ALA A 518 8.47 5.34 5.15
N SER A 519 8.09 5.37 6.43
CA SER A 519 8.58 6.34 7.42
C SER A 519 10.07 6.23 7.68
N GLU A 520 10.59 5.02 7.90
CA GLU A 520 12.03 4.79 8.14
C GLU A 520 12.90 5.16 6.92
N ILE A 521 12.38 4.94 5.70
CA ILE A 521 13.06 5.33 4.46
C ILE A 521 13.10 6.85 4.31
N MET A 522 11.99 7.54 4.61
CA MET A 522 11.96 9.00 4.61
C MET A 522 12.94 9.62 5.62
N ASP A 523 13.05 9.02 6.81
CA ASP A 523 14.05 9.44 7.80
C ASP A 523 15.50 9.22 7.29
N GLU A 524 15.74 8.18 6.49
CA GLU A 524 17.04 7.97 5.86
C GLU A 524 17.33 9.00 4.76
N PHE A 525 16.34 9.34 3.92
CA PHE A 525 16.48 10.44 2.95
C PHE A 525 16.83 11.75 3.65
N LYS A 526 16.19 12.03 4.79
CA LYS A 526 16.52 13.19 5.63
C LYS A 526 17.96 13.16 6.10
N SER A 527 18.42 12.01 6.60
CA SER A 527 19.78 11.86 7.13
C SER A 527 20.86 12.11 6.05
N LYS A 528 20.56 11.78 4.79
CA LYS A 528 21.42 12.05 3.62
C LYS A 528 21.27 13.48 3.09
N GLY A 529 20.34 14.27 3.63
CA GLY A 529 20.08 15.64 3.24
C GLY A 529 19.45 15.76 1.85
N ALA A 530 18.60 14.81 1.48
CA ALA A 530 17.93 14.80 0.18
C ALA A 530 17.10 16.08 -0.05
N ASP A 531 17.35 16.77 -1.17
CA ASP A 531 16.46 17.82 -1.67
C ASP A 531 15.50 17.31 -2.76
N VAL A 532 15.80 16.13 -3.31
CA VAL A 532 14.92 15.37 -4.20
C VAL A 532 15.24 13.89 -4.09
N VAL A 533 14.22 13.04 -4.21
CA VAL A 533 14.37 11.58 -4.23
C VAL A 533 13.89 11.03 -5.56
N TYR A 534 14.67 10.09 -6.11
CA TYR A 534 14.29 9.34 -7.31
C TYR A 534 14.42 7.84 -7.06
N ALA A 535 13.38 7.08 -7.43
CA ALA A 535 13.33 5.65 -7.18
C ALA A 535 13.67 4.83 -8.42
N PHE A 536 14.41 3.74 -8.21
CA PHE A 536 14.67 2.71 -9.19
C PHE A 536 14.15 1.37 -8.68
N GLN A 537 13.04 0.91 -9.26
CA GLN A 537 12.47 -0.41 -9.01
C GLN A 537 13.32 -1.49 -9.71
N THR A 538 13.64 -2.57 -9.02
CA THR A 538 14.30 -3.72 -9.65
C THR A 538 13.85 -5.06 -9.05
N ARG A 539 13.68 -6.06 -9.92
CA ARG A 539 13.53 -7.48 -9.54
C ARG A 539 14.74 -8.33 -9.95
N ASN A 540 15.77 -7.71 -10.52
CA ASN A 540 16.93 -8.38 -11.13
C ASN A 540 18.24 -7.91 -10.48
N PRO A 541 19.32 -8.71 -10.57
CA PRO A 541 20.67 -8.25 -10.24
C PRO A 541 21.05 -6.97 -11.00
N THR A 542 21.81 -6.09 -10.35
CA THR A 542 22.23 -4.80 -10.92
C THR A 542 23.51 -4.97 -11.73
N HIS A 543 23.41 -4.81 -13.05
CA HIS A 543 24.57 -4.69 -13.94
C HIS A 543 24.84 -3.23 -14.30
N ALA A 544 25.94 -2.95 -15.00
CA ALA A 544 26.38 -1.59 -15.34
C ALA A 544 25.35 -0.80 -16.15
N GLY A 545 24.51 -1.47 -16.94
CA GLY A 545 23.38 -0.81 -17.61
C GLY A 545 22.41 -0.15 -16.62
N HIS A 546 21.96 -0.88 -15.60
CA HIS A 546 21.11 -0.33 -14.54
C HIS A 546 21.84 0.79 -13.78
N ALA A 547 23.11 0.57 -13.42
CA ALA A 547 23.93 1.58 -12.74
C ALA A 547 24.07 2.86 -13.57
N TYR A 548 24.26 2.76 -14.89
CA TYR A 548 24.30 3.90 -15.79
C TYR A 548 22.98 4.69 -15.77
N LEU A 549 21.83 4.02 -15.85
CA LEU A 549 20.52 4.68 -15.78
C LEU A 549 20.34 5.43 -14.45
N MET A 550 20.68 4.78 -13.35
CA MET A 550 20.58 5.37 -12.00
C MET A 550 21.52 6.58 -11.81
N LYS A 551 22.76 6.52 -12.32
CA LYS A 551 23.71 7.63 -12.26
C LYS A 551 23.29 8.78 -13.19
N SER A 552 22.84 8.46 -14.40
CA SER A 552 22.35 9.45 -15.37
C SER A 552 21.12 10.19 -14.86
N ALA A 553 20.19 9.49 -14.20
CA ALA A 553 19.05 10.10 -13.51
C ALA A 553 19.48 11.14 -12.46
N GLY A 554 20.42 10.77 -11.58
CA GLY A 554 20.97 11.71 -10.60
C GLY A 554 21.67 12.91 -11.24
N GLY A 555 22.41 12.68 -12.34
CA GLY A 555 23.05 13.74 -13.12
C GLY A 555 22.06 14.72 -13.77
N ASP A 556 20.98 14.20 -14.36
CA ASP A 556 19.91 15.01 -14.95
C ASP A 556 19.24 15.89 -13.89
N LEU A 557 18.97 15.34 -12.70
CA LEU A 557 18.43 16.11 -11.58
C LEU A 557 19.40 17.22 -11.12
N LYS A 558 20.71 16.94 -11.06
CA LYS A 558 21.70 17.99 -10.78
C LYS A 558 21.68 19.10 -11.83
N SER A 559 21.52 18.74 -13.11
CA SER A 559 21.41 19.72 -14.19
C SER A 559 20.16 20.61 -14.08
N LYS A 560 19.07 20.06 -13.50
CA LYS A 560 17.83 20.77 -13.17
C LYS A 560 17.92 21.64 -11.91
N GLY A 561 19.07 21.69 -11.26
CA GLY A 561 19.36 22.60 -10.13
C GLY A 561 19.33 21.95 -8.75
N TYR A 562 18.91 20.69 -8.62
CA TYR A 562 18.96 19.95 -7.36
C TYR A 562 20.41 19.74 -6.93
N LYS A 563 20.69 19.92 -5.64
CA LYS A 563 22.03 19.85 -5.04
C LYS A 563 22.34 18.47 -4.49
N LYS A 564 21.35 17.78 -3.93
CA LYS A 564 21.50 16.49 -3.24
C LYS A 564 20.42 15.49 -3.67
N PRO A 565 20.38 15.08 -4.96
CA PRO A 565 19.49 14.01 -5.37
C PRO A 565 19.91 12.69 -4.74
N VAL A 566 18.97 12.03 -4.08
CA VAL A 566 19.17 10.72 -3.44
C VAL A 566 18.43 9.64 -4.22
N LEU A 567 19.16 8.59 -4.61
CA LEU A 567 18.62 7.39 -5.22
C LEU A 567 17.98 6.51 -4.15
N TRP A 568 16.77 6.04 -4.39
CA TRP A 568 16.27 4.85 -3.73
C TRP A 568 16.42 3.64 -4.65
N LEU A 569 17.41 2.81 -4.36
CA LEU A 569 17.55 1.48 -4.95
C LEU A 569 16.54 0.56 -4.26
N SER A 570 15.49 0.19 -4.99
CA SER A 570 14.31 -0.44 -4.41
C SER A 570 14.13 -1.86 -4.96
N PRO A 571 14.90 -2.85 -4.46
CA PRO A 571 14.70 -4.24 -4.84
C PRO A 571 13.33 -4.72 -4.35
N LEU A 572 12.56 -5.36 -5.25
CA LEU A 572 11.32 -6.03 -4.89
C LEU A 572 11.59 -7.27 -4.05
N GLY A 573 10.86 -7.41 -2.95
CA GLY A 573 11.04 -8.48 -1.98
C GLY A 573 9.86 -9.40 -1.76
N GLY A 574 8.64 -9.06 -2.20
CA GLY A 574 7.53 -10.01 -2.16
C GLY A 574 7.67 -11.10 -3.21
N TRP A 575 6.64 -11.93 -3.32
CA TRP A 575 6.58 -13.06 -4.26
C TRP A 575 7.11 -12.73 -5.66
N THR A 576 7.92 -13.63 -6.22
CA THR A 576 8.40 -13.60 -7.61
C THR A 576 8.30 -14.99 -8.22
N LYS A 577 8.18 -15.05 -9.55
CA LYS A 577 8.16 -16.31 -10.30
C LYS A 577 9.47 -17.10 -10.14
N GLU A 578 9.39 -18.41 -10.35
CA GLU A 578 10.45 -19.37 -10.00
C GLU A 578 11.78 -19.17 -10.75
N ASP A 579 11.78 -18.64 -11.98
CA ASP A 579 13.00 -18.44 -12.77
C ASP A 579 13.70 -17.09 -12.55
N ASP A 580 13.13 -16.22 -11.70
CA ASP A 580 13.79 -14.99 -11.25
C ASP A 580 14.91 -15.32 -10.24
N VAL A 581 15.93 -14.46 -10.16
CA VAL A 581 17.03 -14.65 -9.21
C VAL A 581 16.49 -14.43 -7.78
N PRO A 582 16.77 -15.34 -6.83
CA PRO A 582 16.29 -15.22 -5.45
C PRO A 582 16.62 -13.89 -4.78
N LEU A 583 15.75 -13.44 -3.88
CA LEU A 583 15.87 -12.17 -3.17
C LEU A 583 17.20 -12.03 -2.42
N ASP A 584 17.61 -13.04 -1.66
CA ASP A 584 18.86 -12.94 -0.88
C ASP A 584 20.09 -12.83 -1.78
N VAL A 585 20.10 -13.53 -2.92
CA VAL A 585 21.14 -13.41 -3.95
C VAL A 585 21.18 -11.98 -4.52
N ARG A 586 20.01 -11.42 -4.86
CA ARG A 586 19.91 -10.04 -5.37
C ARG A 586 20.37 -9.01 -4.36
N VAL A 587 19.96 -9.13 -3.09
CA VAL A 587 20.33 -8.19 -2.03
C VAL A 587 21.83 -8.25 -1.74
N LYS A 588 22.42 -9.46 -1.61
CA LYS A 588 23.88 -9.63 -1.47
C LYS A 588 24.62 -9.02 -2.66
N GLN A 589 24.12 -9.22 -3.88
CA GLN A 589 24.70 -8.62 -5.09
C GLN A 589 24.61 -7.09 -5.07
N HIS A 590 23.50 -6.51 -4.58
CA HIS A 590 23.35 -5.06 -4.44
C HIS A 590 24.22 -4.48 -3.33
N GLU A 591 24.46 -5.20 -2.24
CA GLU A 591 25.45 -4.82 -1.21
C GLU A 591 26.84 -4.65 -1.85
N GLU A 592 27.26 -5.58 -2.73
CA GLU A 592 28.54 -5.46 -3.47
C GLU A 592 28.56 -4.30 -4.47
N VAL A 593 27.41 -3.98 -5.09
CA VAL A 593 27.27 -2.81 -5.97
C VAL A 593 27.47 -1.50 -5.19
N LEU A 594 26.97 -1.40 -3.96
CA LEU A 594 27.18 -0.23 -3.10
C LEU A 594 28.61 -0.16 -2.57
N LYS A 595 29.20 -1.30 -2.18
CA LYS A 595 30.60 -1.37 -1.73
C LYS A 595 31.59 -0.96 -2.81
N ALA A 596 31.31 -1.29 -4.07
CA ALA A 596 32.14 -0.87 -5.20
C ALA A 596 32.19 0.65 -5.40
N GLY A 597 31.19 1.39 -4.90
CA GLY A 597 31.13 2.84 -5.00
C GLY A 597 31.14 3.35 -6.44
N THR A 598 31.59 4.58 -6.65
CA THR A 598 31.74 5.18 -7.98
C THR A 598 33.00 4.73 -8.72
N GLY A 599 33.86 3.92 -8.09
CA GLY A 599 35.12 3.43 -8.68
C GLY A 599 34.95 2.32 -9.73
N HIS A 600 33.75 1.74 -9.84
CA HIS A 600 33.42 0.72 -10.84
C HIS A 600 32.24 1.19 -11.72
N PRO A 601 32.23 0.92 -13.04
CA PRO A 601 31.12 1.32 -13.92
C PRO A 601 29.74 0.81 -13.47
N GLY A 602 29.72 -0.40 -12.91
CA GLY A 602 28.54 -1.03 -12.31
C GLY A 602 28.26 -0.73 -10.83
N GLY A 603 29.07 0.11 -10.17
CA GLY A 603 28.88 0.49 -8.77
C GLY A 603 27.97 1.72 -8.59
N LEU A 604 27.51 1.95 -7.36
CA LEU A 604 26.66 3.07 -6.96
C LEU A 604 27.25 3.79 -5.74
N ASP A 605 27.10 5.11 -5.68
CA ASP A 605 27.56 5.92 -4.54
C ASP A 605 26.70 5.64 -3.28
N PRO A 606 27.27 5.07 -2.20
CA PRO A 606 26.52 4.80 -0.98
C PRO A 606 26.06 6.07 -0.26
N ASP A 607 26.74 7.22 -0.43
CA ASP A 607 26.36 8.46 0.26
C ASP A 607 25.08 9.07 -0.34
N SER A 608 24.89 8.92 -1.65
CA SER A 608 23.68 9.36 -2.37
C SER A 608 22.68 8.24 -2.68
N THR A 609 22.80 7.07 -2.04
CA THR A 609 21.89 5.94 -2.26
C THR A 609 21.31 5.41 -0.96
N VAL A 610 20.02 5.13 -0.96
CA VAL A 610 19.30 4.34 0.05
C VAL A 610 18.89 3.02 -0.59
N MET A 611 19.24 1.90 0.02
CA MET A 611 18.76 0.58 -0.39
C MET A 611 17.72 0.09 0.63
N ALA A 612 16.52 -0.18 0.15
CA ALA A 612 15.46 -0.76 0.98
C ALA A 612 14.58 -1.69 0.13
N ILE A 613 14.30 -2.87 0.68
CA ILE A 613 13.42 -3.88 0.07
C ILE A 613 11.99 -3.34 0.07
N TRP A 614 11.35 -3.37 -1.09
CA TRP A 614 9.93 -3.08 -1.22
C TRP A 614 9.12 -4.39 -1.12
N PRO A 615 8.16 -4.52 -0.18
CA PRO A 615 7.62 -5.82 0.21
C PRO A 615 6.55 -6.39 -0.73
N SER A 616 6.10 -5.63 -1.75
CA SER A 616 5.04 -6.08 -2.65
C SER A 616 5.38 -7.36 -3.41
N PRO A 617 4.40 -8.26 -3.62
CA PRO A 617 4.47 -9.26 -4.68
C PRO A 617 4.72 -8.60 -6.04
N MET A 618 5.44 -9.32 -6.90
CA MET A 618 5.56 -9.01 -8.31
C MET A 618 4.38 -9.66 -9.06
N VAL A 619 3.54 -8.85 -9.68
CA VAL A 619 2.34 -9.36 -10.36
C VAL A 619 2.62 -9.75 -11.80
N TYR A 620 3.61 -9.14 -12.44
CA TYR A 620 3.93 -9.24 -13.86
C TYR A 620 2.83 -8.69 -14.81
N ALA A 621 2.08 -7.68 -14.36
CA ALA A 621 0.97 -7.08 -15.13
C ALA A 621 1.37 -5.82 -15.92
N GLY A 622 2.66 -5.67 -16.26
CA GLY A 622 3.15 -4.68 -17.22
C GLY A 622 2.67 -3.23 -16.96
N PRO A 623 1.99 -2.58 -17.92
CA PRO A 623 1.50 -1.19 -17.78
C PRO A 623 0.51 -0.97 -16.62
N THR A 624 -0.24 -2.00 -16.22
CA THR A 624 -1.12 -1.92 -15.04
C THR A 624 -0.26 -1.85 -13.78
N GLU A 625 0.72 -2.75 -13.63
CA GLU A 625 1.51 -2.87 -12.40
C GLU A 625 2.52 -1.73 -12.20
N VAL A 626 3.12 -1.20 -13.28
CA VAL A 626 4.12 -0.13 -13.16
C VAL A 626 3.55 1.14 -12.51
N GLN A 627 2.24 1.38 -12.66
CA GLN A 627 1.53 2.46 -11.96
C GLN A 627 1.59 2.25 -10.43
N PHE A 628 1.33 1.03 -9.98
CA PHE A 628 1.43 0.66 -8.56
C PHE A 628 2.88 0.72 -8.04
N HIS A 629 3.86 0.32 -8.86
CA HIS A 629 5.29 0.45 -8.52
C HIS A 629 5.68 1.91 -8.26
N ALA A 630 5.23 2.83 -9.12
CA ALA A 630 5.53 4.25 -9.01
C ALA A 630 4.80 4.90 -7.84
N LYS A 631 3.49 4.64 -7.70
CA LYS A 631 2.68 5.10 -6.58
C LYS A 631 3.29 4.71 -5.23
N SER A 632 3.63 3.44 -5.04
CA SER A 632 4.16 2.97 -3.75
C SER A 632 5.44 3.71 -3.38
N ARG A 633 6.22 4.13 -4.37
CA ARG A 633 7.45 4.91 -4.16
C ARG A 633 7.14 6.36 -3.81
N ARG A 634 6.13 6.95 -4.43
CA ARG A 634 5.62 8.26 -4.06
C ARG A 634 5.11 8.29 -2.62
N SER A 635 4.38 7.26 -2.17
CA SER A 635 3.91 7.14 -0.78
C SER A 635 5.06 7.18 0.24
N ALA A 636 6.26 6.73 -0.15
CA ALA A 636 7.47 6.82 0.66
C ALA A 636 8.37 8.03 0.32
N GLY A 637 7.84 9.04 -0.37
CA GLY A 637 8.51 10.34 -0.59
C GLY A 637 9.33 10.47 -1.87
N ALA A 638 9.27 9.52 -2.81
CA ALA A 638 9.95 9.68 -4.09
C ALA A 638 9.26 10.72 -5.00
N SER A 639 10.01 11.74 -5.42
CA SER A 639 9.54 12.78 -6.36
C SER A 639 9.65 12.35 -7.82
N TYR A 640 10.60 11.47 -8.13
CA TYR A 640 10.85 10.95 -9.47
C TYR A 640 10.84 9.41 -9.49
N PHE A 641 10.40 8.84 -10.61
CA PHE A 641 10.47 7.39 -10.85
C PHE A 641 11.25 7.11 -12.14
N VAL A 642 12.24 6.22 -12.05
CA VAL A 642 13.00 5.77 -13.22
C VAL A 642 12.25 4.61 -13.87
N VAL A 643 11.90 4.75 -15.15
CA VAL A 643 11.15 3.74 -15.92
C VAL A 643 11.84 3.46 -17.26
N GLY A 644 12.00 2.17 -17.57
CA GLY A 644 12.61 1.68 -18.81
C GLY A 644 11.60 1.11 -19.81
N ARG A 645 12.10 0.31 -20.77
CA ARG A 645 11.27 -0.52 -21.68
C ARG A 645 10.71 -1.72 -20.90
N ASP A 646 9.47 -2.08 -21.21
CA ASP A 646 8.74 -3.24 -20.71
C ASP A 646 8.76 -3.36 -19.18
N PRO A 647 8.44 -2.27 -18.44
CA PRO A 647 8.44 -2.33 -16.99
C PRO A 647 7.36 -3.29 -16.53
N ALA A 648 7.70 -4.14 -15.56
CA ALA A 648 6.84 -5.17 -15.03
C ALA A 648 6.33 -6.23 -16.04
N GLY A 649 6.86 -6.27 -17.27
CA GLY A 649 6.48 -7.26 -18.26
C GLY A 649 7.14 -8.63 -18.06
N MET A 650 6.67 -9.58 -18.87
CA MET A 650 7.25 -10.90 -19.08
C MET A 650 6.86 -11.43 -20.47
N LYS A 651 7.50 -12.52 -20.90
CA LYS A 651 7.11 -13.25 -22.12
C LYS A 651 5.77 -13.96 -21.91
N GLY A 652 4.97 -14.06 -22.96
CA GLY A 652 3.73 -14.81 -22.95
C GLY A 652 3.94 -16.31 -23.13
N SER A 653 2.98 -17.11 -22.69
CA SER A 653 2.93 -18.53 -23.04
C SER A 653 2.54 -18.74 -24.51
N MET A 654 2.74 -19.95 -25.04
CA MET A 654 2.33 -20.28 -26.41
C MET A 654 0.80 -20.26 -26.61
N GLU A 655 0.04 -20.29 -25.53
CA GLU A 655 -1.41 -20.14 -25.53
C GLU A 655 -1.84 -18.67 -25.63
N ALA A 656 -0.98 -17.73 -25.20
CA ALA A 656 -1.28 -16.29 -25.18
C ALA A 656 -0.63 -15.50 -26.33
N VAL A 657 0.50 -15.96 -26.87
CA VAL A 657 1.25 -15.27 -27.93
C VAL A 657 1.54 -16.16 -29.14
N ALA A 658 1.73 -15.55 -30.31
CA ALA A 658 1.93 -16.29 -31.56
C ALA A 658 3.31 -16.95 -31.64
N HIS A 659 4.31 -16.35 -30.97
CA HIS A 659 5.67 -16.85 -30.93
C HIS A 659 6.23 -16.83 -29.50
N LYS A 660 6.95 -17.90 -29.11
CA LYS A 660 7.56 -18.08 -27.77
C LYS A 660 8.48 -16.94 -27.29
N ASP A 661 8.90 -16.08 -28.19
CA ASP A 661 9.82 -14.97 -27.92
C ASP A 661 9.09 -13.62 -27.79
N GLU A 662 7.77 -13.59 -27.96
CA GLU A 662 6.96 -12.38 -27.82
C GLU A 662 6.74 -12.00 -26.34
N ASP A 663 6.86 -10.70 -26.08
CA ASP A 663 6.53 -10.07 -24.80
C ASP A 663 4.99 -10.00 -24.67
N LEU A 664 4.43 -10.20 -23.48
CA LEU A 664 2.98 -10.04 -23.24
C LEU A 664 2.49 -8.61 -23.51
N TYR A 665 3.37 -7.64 -23.29
CA TYR A 665 3.07 -6.22 -23.42
C TYR A 665 4.00 -5.58 -24.43
N ASN A 666 3.48 -4.56 -25.11
CA ASN A 666 4.35 -3.69 -25.90
C ASN A 666 5.31 -2.95 -24.95
N GLY A 667 6.61 -3.00 -25.28
CA GLY A 667 7.68 -2.49 -24.42
C GLY A 667 7.61 -0.99 -24.11
N ASP A 668 6.86 -0.16 -24.85
CA ASP A 668 6.73 1.26 -24.54
C ASP A 668 5.44 1.60 -23.76
N HIS A 669 4.47 0.69 -23.70
CA HIS A 669 3.16 0.98 -23.08
C HIS A 669 3.28 1.37 -21.61
N GLY A 670 4.15 0.71 -20.84
CA GLY A 670 4.32 1.04 -19.42
C GLY A 670 4.78 2.49 -19.21
N ARG A 671 5.62 3.03 -20.10
CA ARG A 671 6.04 4.44 -20.02
C ARG A 671 4.91 5.40 -20.36
N TYR A 672 4.15 5.10 -21.42
CA TYR A 672 3.04 5.97 -21.85
C TYR A 672 1.91 5.97 -20.83
N VAL A 673 1.46 4.78 -20.40
CA VAL A 673 0.39 4.64 -19.41
C VAL A 673 0.77 5.34 -18.10
N LEU A 674 2.01 5.17 -17.63
CA LEU A 674 2.47 5.83 -16.42
C LEU A 674 2.49 7.36 -16.55
N GLY A 675 2.85 7.89 -17.72
CA GLY A 675 2.82 9.34 -17.99
C GLY A 675 1.43 9.98 -17.93
N TYR A 676 0.36 9.18 -18.07
CA TYR A 676 -1.04 9.63 -18.03
C TYR A 676 -1.84 8.98 -16.89
N SER A 677 -1.19 8.29 -15.96
CA SER A 677 -1.87 7.54 -14.90
C SER A 677 -2.65 8.51 -13.99
N PRO A 678 -3.95 8.27 -13.75
CA PRO A 678 -4.76 9.11 -12.90
C PRO A 678 -4.22 9.07 -11.47
N GLY A 679 -4.05 10.24 -10.84
CA GLY A 679 -3.70 10.30 -9.42
C GLY A 679 -2.26 9.96 -9.06
N LEU A 680 -1.30 10.04 -9.99
CA LEU A 680 0.15 10.06 -9.65
C LEU A 680 0.60 11.39 -9.01
N GLY A 681 -0.28 12.38 -8.95
CA GLY A 681 0.00 13.68 -8.34
C GLY A 681 1.19 14.37 -9.00
N GLY A 682 2.14 14.86 -8.19
CA GLY A 682 3.32 15.57 -8.67
C GLY A 682 4.51 14.71 -9.10
N MET A 683 4.40 13.38 -9.10
CA MET A 683 5.53 12.49 -9.41
C MET A 683 5.94 12.62 -10.88
N LYS A 684 7.24 12.76 -11.13
CA LYS A 684 7.81 12.94 -12.48
C LYS A 684 8.57 11.71 -12.96
N MET A 685 8.50 11.43 -14.26
CA MET A 685 9.16 10.26 -14.83
C MET A 685 10.54 10.60 -15.39
N LEU A 686 11.52 9.75 -15.12
CA LEU A 686 12.83 9.76 -15.75
C LEU A 686 12.91 8.56 -16.69
N SER A 687 12.74 8.87 -17.97
CA SER A 687 12.70 7.89 -19.03
C SER A 687 14.04 7.89 -19.77
N PHE A 688 14.58 6.71 -20.03
CA PHE A 688 15.84 6.55 -20.74
C PHE A 688 15.67 5.73 -22.03
N VAL A 689 16.50 6.04 -23.01
CA VAL A 689 16.67 5.22 -24.21
C VAL A 689 17.49 3.97 -23.90
N LYS A 690 17.44 2.99 -24.80
CA LYS A 690 18.23 1.75 -24.66
C LYS A 690 19.73 2.08 -24.57
N VAL A 691 20.41 1.41 -23.64
CA VAL A 691 21.88 1.48 -23.46
C VAL A 691 22.53 0.16 -23.87
N MET A 692 23.75 0.23 -24.37
CA MET A 692 24.56 -0.92 -24.83
C MET A 692 25.96 -0.85 -24.23
N TYR A 693 26.64 -1.99 -24.20
CA TYR A 693 28.02 -2.07 -23.74
C TYR A 693 28.95 -1.64 -24.87
N ASP A 694 29.77 -0.63 -24.63
CA ASP A 694 30.76 -0.09 -25.54
C ASP A 694 32.10 -0.80 -25.31
N VAL A 695 32.53 -1.61 -26.30
CA VAL A 695 33.74 -2.44 -26.16
C VAL A 695 35.03 -1.61 -26.19
N VAL A 696 34.97 -0.35 -26.63
CA VAL A 696 36.13 0.55 -26.67
C VAL A 696 36.37 1.18 -25.30
N THR A 697 35.30 1.61 -24.64
CA THR A 697 35.37 2.28 -23.33
C THR A 697 35.23 1.32 -22.15
N ASN A 698 34.76 0.09 -22.39
CA ASN A 698 34.36 -0.88 -21.37
C ASN A 698 33.28 -0.36 -20.41
N GLU A 699 32.36 0.45 -20.95
CA GLU A 699 31.28 1.08 -20.20
C GLU A 699 29.93 0.88 -20.89
N MET A 700 28.85 1.05 -20.12
CA MET A 700 27.50 1.09 -20.66
C MET A 700 27.15 2.52 -21.03
N THR A 701 26.71 2.75 -22.27
CA THR A 701 26.31 4.08 -22.73
C THR A 701 25.24 4.00 -23.81
N THR A 702 24.72 5.15 -24.25
CA THR A 702 23.82 5.22 -25.39
C THR A 702 24.60 4.92 -26.68
N PRO A 703 24.11 4.01 -27.55
CA PRO A 703 24.83 3.67 -28.77
C PRO A 703 24.95 4.87 -29.71
N VAL A 704 26.09 4.96 -30.39
CA VAL A 704 26.38 6.02 -31.38
C VAL A 704 26.29 5.42 -32.79
N GLU A 705 25.42 5.97 -33.64
CA GLU A 705 25.12 5.41 -34.97
C GLU A 705 26.37 5.20 -35.85
N SER A 706 27.36 6.09 -35.75
CA SER A 706 28.57 6.05 -36.58
C SER A 706 29.58 4.95 -36.19
N ARG A 707 29.37 4.23 -35.09
CA ARG A 707 30.26 3.18 -34.56
C ARG A 707 29.46 2.06 -33.91
N MET A 708 28.33 1.70 -34.52
CA MET A 708 27.37 0.72 -33.96
C MET A 708 28.01 -0.66 -33.78
N GLU A 709 29.03 -0.99 -34.56
CA GLU A 709 29.84 -2.21 -34.48
C GLU A 709 30.62 -2.36 -33.15
N ASP A 710 30.89 -1.25 -32.46
CA ASP A 710 31.57 -1.25 -31.15
C ASP A 710 30.61 -1.51 -29.97
N PHE A 711 29.31 -1.68 -30.25
CA PHE A 711 28.30 -1.86 -29.23
C PHE A 711 27.74 -3.28 -29.22
N ILE A 712 27.75 -3.89 -28.02
CA ILE A 712 27.17 -5.22 -27.81
C ILE A 712 25.98 -5.17 -26.86
N SER A 713 24.94 -5.94 -27.20
CA SER A 713 23.76 -6.14 -26.36
C SER A 713 23.90 -7.44 -25.56
N ILE A 714 23.85 -7.32 -24.23
CA ILE A 714 23.85 -8.44 -23.30
C ILE A 714 22.45 -8.51 -22.68
N SER A 715 21.61 -9.39 -23.23
CA SER A 715 20.26 -9.61 -22.69
C SER A 715 20.32 -10.35 -21.35
N GLY A 716 19.24 -10.28 -20.58
CA GLY A 716 19.10 -11.06 -19.34
C GLY A 716 19.29 -12.56 -19.60
N THR A 717 18.72 -13.11 -20.67
CA THR A 717 18.94 -14.52 -21.06
C THR A 717 20.40 -14.83 -21.34
N LYS A 718 21.11 -13.98 -22.09
CA LYS A 718 22.55 -14.16 -22.35
C LYS A 718 23.36 -14.12 -21.06
N MET A 719 23.07 -13.17 -20.17
CA MET A 719 23.71 -13.05 -18.85
C MET A 719 23.49 -14.30 -18.00
N ARG A 720 22.26 -14.82 -17.94
CA ARG A 720 21.94 -16.06 -17.20
C ARG A 720 22.69 -17.27 -17.75
N THR A 721 22.81 -17.39 -19.07
CA THR A 721 23.58 -18.48 -19.69
C THR A 721 25.06 -18.39 -19.35
N LEU A 722 25.67 -17.19 -19.46
CA LEU A 722 27.06 -16.97 -19.06
C LEU A 722 27.30 -17.29 -17.58
N ALA A 723 26.36 -16.89 -16.71
CA ALA A 723 26.49 -17.14 -15.29
C ALA A 723 26.40 -18.64 -14.95
N ARG A 724 25.53 -19.40 -15.64
CA ARG A 724 25.46 -20.88 -15.54
C ARG A 724 26.74 -21.56 -16.02
N GLN A 725 27.40 -21.00 -17.04
CA GLN A 725 28.66 -21.51 -17.56
C GLN A 725 29.89 -21.03 -16.76
N GLN A 726 29.67 -20.31 -15.64
CA GLN A 726 30.72 -19.72 -14.82
C GLN A 726 31.69 -18.86 -15.63
N ALA A 727 31.15 -18.05 -16.56
CA ALA A 727 31.96 -17.24 -17.46
C ALA A 727 32.98 -16.37 -16.71
N THR A 728 34.20 -16.35 -17.23
CA THR A 728 35.32 -15.60 -16.67
C THR A 728 35.43 -14.21 -17.32
N PRO A 729 36.19 -13.26 -16.77
CA PRO A 729 36.39 -11.97 -17.42
C PRO A 729 36.94 -12.12 -18.84
N CYS A 730 36.39 -11.37 -19.80
CA CYS A 730 36.87 -11.39 -21.18
C CYS A 730 38.33 -10.90 -21.29
N PRO A 731 39.06 -11.37 -22.32
CA PRO A 731 40.37 -10.81 -22.68
C PRO A 731 40.25 -9.32 -23.09
N ASP A 732 41.38 -8.63 -23.19
CA ASP A 732 41.44 -7.18 -23.49
C ASP A 732 40.60 -6.77 -24.71
N LYS A 733 40.54 -7.64 -25.74
CA LYS A 733 39.64 -7.48 -26.87
C LYS A 733 38.37 -8.29 -26.63
N VAL A 734 37.25 -7.61 -26.37
CA VAL A 734 35.95 -8.25 -26.14
C VAL A 734 35.48 -8.98 -27.42
N PRO A 735 35.18 -10.29 -27.35
CA PRO A 735 34.74 -11.04 -28.52
C PRO A 735 33.26 -10.76 -28.85
N THR A 736 32.90 -10.90 -30.12
CA THR A 736 31.51 -10.73 -30.59
C THR A 736 30.61 -11.85 -30.08
N ASP A 737 31.12 -13.09 -30.02
CA ASP A 737 30.41 -14.25 -29.47
C ASP A 737 30.82 -14.54 -28.03
N LEU A 738 30.23 -13.79 -27.09
CA LEU A 738 30.46 -13.98 -25.65
C LEU A 738 30.11 -15.39 -25.15
N LEU A 739 29.12 -16.05 -25.75
CA LEU A 739 28.66 -17.37 -25.31
C LEU A 739 29.63 -18.47 -25.77
N GLY A 740 30.12 -18.39 -27.00
CA GLY A 740 31.13 -19.30 -27.52
C GLY A 740 32.45 -19.21 -26.75
N GLU A 741 32.88 -17.99 -26.40
CA GLU A 741 34.11 -17.74 -25.65
C GLU A 741 33.94 -17.84 -24.12
N ASN A 742 32.72 -18.09 -23.63
CA ASN A 742 32.36 -18.17 -22.21
C ASN A 742 32.99 -17.07 -21.34
N CYS A 743 32.83 -15.81 -21.77
CA CYS A 743 33.39 -14.67 -21.06
C CYS A 743 32.38 -13.54 -20.81
N VAL A 744 32.60 -12.79 -19.74
CA VAL A 744 31.83 -11.59 -19.37
C VAL A 744 32.71 -10.34 -19.52
N PRO A 745 32.27 -9.29 -20.23
CA PRO A 745 33.10 -8.09 -20.42
C PRO A 745 33.44 -7.40 -19.10
N ASN A 746 34.67 -6.89 -19.01
CA ASN A 746 35.12 -6.13 -17.84
C ASN A 746 34.21 -4.92 -17.59
N GLY A 747 33.85 -4.63 -16.34
CA GLY A 747 32.97 -3.50 -16.03
C GLY A 747 31.47 -3.75 -16.24
N PHE A 748 31.05 -4.84 -16.92
CA PHE A 748 29.62 -5.16 -17.10
C PHE A 748 28.88 -5.39 -15.78
N MET A 749 29.52 -6.05 -14.80
CA MET A 749 29.01 -6.24 -13.46
C MET A 749 30.16 -6.14 -12.45
N VAL A 750 29.89 -5.69 -11.23
CA VAL A 750 30.88 -5.70 -10.15
C VAL A 750 31.39 -7.13 -9.94
N PRO A 751 32.72 -7.39 -9.90
CA PRO A 751 33.26 -8.75 -9.86
C PRO A 751 32.74 -9.63 -8.72
N GLU A 752 32.68 -9.13 -7.49
CA GLU A 752 32.10 -9.88 -6.35
C GLU A 752 30.60 -10.12 -6.54
N GLY A 753 29.89 -9.14 -7.12
CA GLY A 753 28.49 -9.30 -7.52
C GLY A 753 28.29 -10.40 -8.58
N TRP A 754 29.20 -10.51 -9.55
CA TRP A 754 29.18 -11.58 -10.56
C TRP A 754 29.38 -12.95 -9.91
N LYS A 755 30.35 -13.08 -9.00
CA LYS A 755 30.62 -14.33 -8.26
C LYS A 755 29.38 -14.82 -7.50
N ILE A 756 28.65 -13.92 -6.84
CA ILE A 756 27.40 -14.25 -6.13
C ILE A 756 26.36 -14.82 -7.11
N VAL A 757 26.19 -14.19 -8.27
CA VAL A 757 25.22 -14.64 -9.28
C VAL A 757 25.64 -15.97 -9.90
N THR A 758 26.93 -16.18 -10.20
CA THR A 758 27.45 -17.46 -10.71
C THR A 758 27.34 -18.58 -9.68
N ASP A 759 27.56 -18.29 -8.40
CA ASP A 759 27.41 -19.28 -7.32
C ASP A 759 25.96 -19.77 -7.21
N TYR A 760 24.99 -18.86 -7.30
CA TYR A 760 23.58 -19.20 -7.41
C TYR A 760 23.31 -20.15 -8.58
N TYR A 761 23.72 -19.79 -9.79
CA TYR A 761 23.45 -20.61 -10.98
C TYR A 761 24.16 -21.96 -10.96
N SER A 762 25.31 -22.05 -10.31
CA SER A 762 26.08 -23.30 -10.15
C SER A 762 25.47 -24.23 -9.10
N ASN A 763 24.65 -23.69 -8.20
CA ASN A 763 24.05 -24.39 -7.07
C ASN A 763 22.51 -24.26 -7.07
N ILE A 764 21.90 -24.06 -8.24
CA ILE A 764 20.46 -23.76 -8.35
C ILE A 764 19.58 -24.88 -7.78
N ASP A 765 20.01 -26.13 -7.93
CA ASP A 765 19.27 -27.32 -7.48
C ASP A 765 19.33 -27.55 -5.96
N LYS A 766 20.24 -26.86 -5.26
CA LYS A 766 20.37 -27.00 -3.79
C LYS A 766 19.20 -26.36 -3.03
N LYS A 767 18.33 -25.59 -3.70
CA LYS A 767 17.10 -24.94 -3.14
C LYS A 767 17.30 -24.29 -1.75
N GLN A 768 18.49 -23.75 -1.48
CA GLN A 768 18.87 -23.14 -0.19
C GLN A 768 18.66 -21.62 -0.13
N TRP A 769 18.20 -21.04 -1.23
CA TRP A 769 18.06 -19.60 -1.43
C TRP A 769 16.72 -19.09 -0.91
N VAL A 770 16.65 -17.80 -0.58
CA VAL A 770 15.39 -17.15 -0.22
C VAL A 770 14.79 -16.59 -1.51
N PRO A 771 13.82 -17.26 -2.15
CA PRO A 771 13.29 -16.82 -3.45
C PRO A 771 12.72 -15.40 -3.35
N TRP A 772 11.94 -15.17 -2.30
CA TRP A 772 11.30 -13.92 -1.92
C TRP A 772 11.00 -13.97 -0.41
N SER A 773 10.44 -12.90 0.15
CA SER A 773 10.17 -12.75 1.59
C SER A 773 9.19 -13.81 2.08
N ARG A 774 9.73 -14.92 2.58
CA ARG A 774 8.98 -16.07 3.08
C ARG A 774 9.22 -16.23 4.58
N PRO A 775 8.16 -16.23 5.41
CA PRO A 775 8.32 -16.27 6.86
C PRO A 775 8.95 -17.59 7.30
N ARG A 776 9.94 -17.50 8.19
CA ARG A 776 10.51 -18.65 8.89
C ARG A 776 10.01 -18.64 10.33
N ALA A 777 9.38 -19.75 10.72
CA ALA A 777 8.86 -19.96 12.05
C ALA A 777 9.63 -21.06 12.79
N THR A 778 9.52 -21.06 14.12
CA THR A 778 9.94 -22.20 14.95
C THR A 778 8.67 -22.88 15.48
N PRO A 779 8.44 -24.17 15.18
CA PRO A 779 7.23 -24.85 15.64
C PRO A 779 7.31 -25.06 17.15
N ASP A 780 6.15 -25.00 17.81
CA ASP A 780 6.05 -25.42 19.21
C ASP A 780 6.04 -26.94 19.28
N THR A 781 7.10 -27.50 19.87
CA THR A 781 7.36 -28.94 19.90
C THR A 781 7.55 -29.42 21.34
N ALA A 782 7.38 -30.71 21.58
CA ALA A 782 7.68 -31.36 22.86
C ALA A 782 9.19 -31.39 23.13
N LYS A 783 9.80 -30.25 23.47
CA LYS A 783 11.27 -30.04 23.54
C LYS A 783 12.06 -31.03 24.41
N ARG A 784 11.43 -31.66 25.41
CA ARG A 784 12.10 -32.64 26.29
C ARG A 784 12.13 -34.05 25.70
N GLU A 785 11.32 -34.30 24.69
CA GLU A 785 11.10 -35.61 24.08
C GLU A 785 11.63 -35.67 22.64
N THR A 786 11.98 -34.53 22.05
CA THR A 786 12.25 -34.42 20.61
C THR A 786 13.47 -33.56 20.26
N THR A 787 14.15 -33.90 19.16
CA THR A 787 15.17 -33.09 18.48
C THR A 787 14.67 -32.63 17.11
N LYS A 788 14.99 -31.38 16.75
CA LYS A 788 14.63 -30.78 15.45
C LYS A 788 15.81 -30.77 14.49
N GLU A 789 15.54 -31.08 13.24
CA GLU A 789 16.47 -30.93 12.12
C GLU A 789 15.80 -30.13 10.99
N GLY A 790 16.59 -29.40 10.20
CA GLY A 790 16.08 -28.59 9.09
C GLY A 790 15.30 -27.34 9.51
N THR A 791 14.56 -26.76 8.57
CA THR A 791 13.75 -25.53 8.78
C THR A 791 12.27 -25.82 8.66
N PHE A 792 11.46 -25.49 9.67
CA PHE A 792 10.02 -25.74 9.61
C PHE A 792 9.35 -25.07 8.42
N GLY A 793 8.49 -25.82 7.72
CA GLY A 793 7.88 -25.40 6.45
C GLY A 793 8.72 -25.64 5.19
N SER A 794 9.88 -26.30 5.32
CA SER A 794 10.65 -26.84 4.19
C SER A 794 10.80 -28.35 4.25
N ARG A 795 11.09 -28.96 3.09
CA ARG A 795 11.14 -30.42 2.88
C ARG A 795 12.20 -31.17 3.72
N ASP A 796 13.16 -30.45 4.25
CA ASP A 796 14.25 -30.94 5.11
C ASP A 796 13.88 -30.89 6.60
N PHE A 797 12.75 -30.29 6.97
CA PHE A 797 12.30 -30.30 8.36
C PHE A 797 11.96 -31.70 8.83
N LYS A 798 12.53 -32.07 9.98
CA LYS A 798 12.24 -33.32 10.66
C LYS A 798 12.20 -33.11 12.17
N LEU A 799 11.31 -33.83 12.83
CA LEU A 799 11.25 -33.95 14.28
C LEU A 799 11.47 -35.42 14.62
N ASN A 800 12.53 -35.71 15.38
CA ASN A 800 12.88 -37.06 15.82
C ASN A 800 12.66 -37.18 17.32
N MET A 801 12.29 -38.36 17.82
CA MET A 801 12.30 -38.59 19.27
C MET A 801 13.73 -38.65 19.81
N ASN A 802 13.90 -38.20 21.05
CA ASN A 802 15.14 -38.31 21.78
C ASN A 802 15.54 -39.78 21.97
N HIS A 803 16.85 -40.02 22.04
CA HIS A 803 17.44 -41.35 22.22
C HIS A 803 17.15 -42.34 21.07
N GLY A 804 16.70 -41.85 19.91
CA GLY A 804 16.44 -42.69 18.73
C GLY A 804 15.26 -43.64 18.92
N LYS A 805 14.24 -43.20 19.67
CA LYS A 805 12.94 -43.89 19.76
C LYS A 805 12.07 -43.59 18.53
N SER A 806 11.07 -44.43 18.31
CA SER A 806 10.05 -44.29 17.27
C SER A 806 8.75 -43.71 17.82
N PHE A 807 8.18 -42.73 17.12
CA PHE A 807 6.83 -42.22 17.41
C PHE A 807 5.75 -43.28 17.17
N TRP A 808 6.01 -44.25 16.30
CA TRP A 808 5.05 -45.28 15.93
C TRP A 808 5.20 -46.55 16.78
N HIS A 809 6.42 -47.05 16.98
CA HIS A 809 6.65 -48.37 17.58
C HIS A 809 6.93 -48.35 19.09
N ASP A 810 7.54 -47.30 19.64
CA ASP A 810 8.03 -47.31 21.03
C ASP A 810 7.00 -46.83 22.08
N ILE A 811 5.82 -46.42 21.65
CA ILE A 811 4.79 -45.84 22.51
C ILE A 811 3.60 -46.79 22.58
N GLU A 812 3.07 -47.04 23.78
CA GLU A 812 1.92 -47.93 23.97
C GLU A 812 0.64 -47.31 23.38
N VAL A 813 -0.20 -48.13 22.74
CA VAL A 813 -1.55 -47.72 22.26
C VAL A 813 -2.36 -47.13 23.42
N TRP A 814 -2.39 -47.85 24.55
CA TRP A 814 -3.30 -47.59 25.66
C TRP A 814 -2.57 -46.96 26.84
N GLU A 815 -3.12 -45.86 27.34
CA GLU A 815 -2.82 -45.36 28.70
C GLU A 815 -3.72 -46.08 29.73
N ASP A 816 -5.01 -46.26 29.39
CA ASP A 816 -5.98 -47.00 30.19
C ASP A 816 -7.05 -47.60 29.27
N GLU A 817 -6.82 -48.83 28.81
CA GLU A 817 -7.73 -49.55 27.91
C GLU A 817 -9.13 -49.71 28.52
N SER A 818 -9.24 -49.91 29.84
CA SER A 818 -10.51 -50.11 30.54
C SER A 818 -11.44 -48.88 30.51
N LYS A 819 -10.89 -47.72 30.14
CA LYS A 819 -11.62 -46.45 30.01
C LYS A 819 -11.59 -45.89 28.59
N GLY A 820 -11.11 -46.65 27.60
CA GLY A 820 -10.95 -46.17 26.23
C GLY A 820 -10.00 -44.98 26.14
N VAL A 821 -8.93 -44.96 26.93
CA VAL A 821 -7.93 -43.88 26.90
C VAL A 821 -6.68 -44.34 26.15
N VAL A 822 -6.49 -43.80 24.95
CA VAL A 822 -5.35 -44.06 24.06
C VAL A 822 -4.26 -43.01 24.25
N ASN A 823 -3.02 -43.31 23.86
CA ASN A 823 -1.99 -42.30 23.65
C ASN A 823 -2.07 -41.78 22.21
N MET A 824 -2.20 -40.47 22.04
CA MET A 824 -2.08 -39.80 20.74
C MET A 824 -0.68 -39.21 20.58
N ILE A 825 -0.10 -39.34 19.38
CA ILE A 825 1.07 -38.54 18.97
C ILE A 825 0.58 -37.37 18.13
N THR A 826 0.80 -36.15 18.62
CA THR A 826 0.38 -34.96 17.87
C THR A 826 1.35 -34.65 16.72
N GLU A 827 0.89 -34.74 15.48
CA GLU A 827 1.68 -34.41 14.30
C GLU A 827 1.43 -32.97 13.84
N ILE A 828 0.16 -32.56 13.79
CA ILE A 828 -0.27 -31.23 13.37
C ILE A 828 -1.02 -30.56 14.52
N PRO A 829 -0.40 -29.61 15.22
CA PRO A 829 -1.06 -28.83 16.26
C PRO A 829 -2.23 -28.00 15.74
N LEU A 830 -3.21 -27.74 16.61
CA LEU A 830 -4.37 -26.89 16.32
C LEU A 830 -3.98 -25.55 15.66
N GLY A 831 -4.62 -25.27 14.52
CA GLY A 831 -4.41 -24.08 13.70
C GLY A 831 -3.10 -24.03 12.90
N VAL A 832 -2.29 -25.09 12.88
CA VAL A 832 -1.14 -25.24 11.98
C VAL A 832 -1.62 -25.88 10.69
N THR A 833 -1.18 -25.39 9.52
CA THR A 833 -1.61 -25.97 8.24
C THR A 833 -0.51 -26.74 7.52
N ALA A 834 0.75 -26.62 7.95
CA ALA A 834 1.83 -27.49 7.49
C ALA A 834 1.42 -28.96 7.69
N LYS A 835 1.31 -29.73 6.58
CA LYS A 835 0.99 -31.15 6.68
C LYS A 835 2.24 -31.89 7.17
N MET A 836 2.13 -32.42 8.38
CA MET A 836 3.19 -33.11 9.08
C MET A 836 2.72 -34.53 9.35
N GLU A 837 3.58 -35.50 9.11
CA GLU A 837 3.26 -36.93 9.26
C GLU A 837 4.51 -37.71 9.68
N VAL A 838 4.32 -38.82 10.36
CA VAL A 838 5.36 -39.79 10.65
C VAL A 838 5.81 -40.45 9.35
N ASP A 839 7.11 -40.32 9.05
CA ASP A 839 7.72 -40.96 7.89
C ASP A 839 7.97 -42.45 8.20
N LYS A 840 7.04 -43.31 7.78
CA LYS A 840 7.05 -44.77 8.01
C LYS A 840 8.31 -45.46 7.49
N ALA A 841 8.93 -44.92 6.44
CA ALA A 841 10.12 -45.48 5.80
C ALA A 841 11.44 -45.04 6.48
N MET A 842 11.40 -44.01 7.31
CA MET A 842 12.58 -43.43 7.93
C MET A 842 12.97 -44.16 9.21
N ALA A 843 14.28 -44.33 9.41
CA ALA A 843 14.87 -44.80 10.66
C ALA A 843 14.28 -44.09 11.89
N GLY A 844 13.52 -44.83 12.72
CA GLY A 844 12.89 -44.28 13.94
C GLY A 844 11.65 -43.40 13.70
N ASN A 845 11.06 -43.45 12.51
CA ASN A 845 9.73 -42.91 12.18
C ASN A 845 9.48 -41.47 12.69
N GLY A 846 10.42 -40.56 12.38
CA GLY A 846 10.31 -39.15 12.75
C GLY A 846 9.21 -38.43 11.97
N ILE A 847 8.62 -37.39 12.59
CA ILE A 847 7.59 -36.55 11.98
C ILE A 847 8.27 -35.61 10.96
N ARG A 848 7.75 -35.57 9.74
CA ARG A 848 8.31 -34.81 8.62
C ARG A 848 7.23 -34.04 7.87
N GLN A 849 7.65 -32.95 7.24
CA GLN A 849 6.82 -32.15 6.36
C GLN A 849 6.51 -32.93 5.06
N ASP A 850 5.22 -33.19 4.80
CA ASP A 850 4.74 -33.79 3.55
C ASP A 850 5.00 -32.83 2.37
N VAL A 851 5.07 -33.38 1.15
CA VAL A 851 5.34 -32.67 -0.10
C VAL A 851 4.27 -32.97 -1.16
N ASN A 852 3.96 -31.98 -1.98
CA ASN A 852 3.13 -32.16 -3.17
C ASN A 852 3.91 -32.93 -4.27
N ASP A 853 3.22 -33.35 -5.33
CA ASP A 853 3.80 -34.07 -6.48
C ASP A 853 4.96 -33.31 -7.16
N ASP A 854 4.99 -31.97 -7.04
CA ASP A 854 6.06 -31.11 -7.55
C ASP A 854 7.27 -30.96 -6.58
N GLY A 855 7.20 -31.62 -5.42
CA GLY A 855 8.20 -31.59 -4.36
C GLY A 855 8.18 -30.32 -3.50
N SER A 856 7.17 -29.47 -3.63
CA SER A 856 6.95 -28.32 -2.73
C SER A 856 6.35 -28.78 -1.39
N PRO A 857 6.66 -28.12 -0.26
CA PRO A 857 6.05 -28.44 1.03
C PRO A 857 4.53 -28.29 0.99
N ARG A 858 3.81 -29.27 1.53
CA ARG A 858 2.34 -29.34 1.50
C ARG A 858 1.70 -28.66 2.71
N TYR A 859 0.61 -27.93 2.46
CA TYR A 859 -0.17 -27.26 3.49
C TYR A 859 -1.66 -27.53 3.26
N TYR A 860 -2.46 -27.60 4.33
CA TYR A 860 -3.90 -27.44 4.20
C TYR A 860 -4.21 -26.02 3.73
N THR A 861 -4.84 -25.93 2.57
CA THR A 861 -5.17 -24.66 1.89
C THR A 861 -6.65 -24.31 2.00
N TYR A 862 -7.50 -25.26 2.42
CA TYR A 862 -8.94 -25.06 2.54
C TYR A 862 -9.34 -24.14 3.69
N GLY A 863 -8.56 -24.12 4.77
CA GLY A 863 -8.77 -23.29 5.95
C GLY A 863 -7.76 -23.59 7.04
N THR A 864 -8.00 -23.10 8.26
CA THR A 864 -7.23 -23.52 9.44
C THR A 864 -7.94 -24.68 10.14
N PRO A 865 -7.25 -25.81 10.42
CA PRO A 865 -7.83 -26.89 11.20
C PRO A 865 -8.28 -26.41 12.58
N THR A 866 -9.48 -26.80 13.00
CA THR A 866 -10.09 -26.47 14.30
C THR A 866 -9.76 -27.50 15.39
N PHE A 867 -8.89 -28.45 15.07
CA PHE A 867 -8.54 -29.61 15.90
C PHE A 867 -7.03 -29.85 15.85
N ASN A 868 -6.52 -30.66 16.78
CA ASN A 868 -5.18 -31.26 16.64
C ASN A 868 -5.30 -32.57 15.86
N TYR A 869 -4.29 -32.91 15.07
CA TYR A 869 -4.24 -34.12 14.27
C TYR A 869 -2.97 -34.92 14.55
N GLY A 870 -3.06 -36.23 14.44
CA GLY A 870 -1.92 -37.12 14.44
C GLY A 870 -2.34 -38.57 14.41
N LEU A 871 -1.55 -39.43 15.04
CA LEU A 871 -1.75 -40.89 15.00
C LEU A 871 -1.89 -41.53 16.38
N ILE A 872 -2.47 -42.72 16.42
CA ILE A 872 -2.40 -43.66 17.53
C ILE A 872 -1.18 -44.56 17.30
N PRO A 873 -0.23 -44.67 18.24
CA PRO A 873 0.97 -45.47 18.05
C PRO A 873 0.62 -46.96 18.07
N ARG A 874 1.46 -47.80 17.45
CA ARG A 874 1.29 -49.25 17.31
C ARG A 874 -0.04 -49.71 16.71
N THR A 875 -0.66 -48.90 15.86
CA THR A 875 -1.78 -49.31 15.00
C THR A 875 -1.32 -49.28 13.54
N TRP A 876 -2.02 -50.02 12.69
CA TRP A 876 -1.82 -50.01 11.24
C TRP A 876 -3.12 -50.43 10.55
N GLU A 877 -3.57 -49.65 9.58
CA GLU A 877 -4.72 -49.98 8.73
C GLU A 877 -4.24 -50.85 7.56
N ASP A 878 -4.59 -52.14 7.61
CA ASP A 878 -4.10 -53.16 6.68
C ASP A 878 -4.82 -53.03 5.32
N PRO A 879 -4.10 -52.77 4.21
CA PRO A 879 -4.70 -52.61 2.88
C PRO A 879 -5.33 -53.90 2.32
N GLU A 880 -5.03 -55.06 2.92
CA GLU A 880 -5.68 -56.33 2.56
C GLU A 880 -6.99 -56.59 3.33
N LYS A 881 -7.41 -55.66 4.19
CA LYS A 881 -8.66 -55.73 4.95
C LYS A 881 -9.68 -54.80 4.34
N TYR A 882 -10.74 -55.42 3.84
CA TYR A 882 -11.80 -54.75 3.13
C TYR A 882 -13.03 -54.55 4.02
N ASP A 883 -13.62 -53.36 3.96
CA ASP A 883 -14.96 -53.09 4.50
C ASP A 883 -16.07 -53.82 3.70
N ASP A 884 -17.32 -53.62 4.10
CA ASP A 884 -18.49 -54.24 3.43
C ASP A 884 -18.65 -53.77 1.96
N ASP A 885 -18.09 -52.62 1.60
CA ASP A 885 -18.14 -52.02 0.27
C ASP A 885 -16.86 -52.27 -0.57
N MET A 886 -15.97 -53.15 -0.08
CA MET A 886 -14.72 -53.58 -0.72
C MET A 886 -13.62 -52.49 -0.82
N HIS A 887 -13.56 -51.56 0.12
CA HIS A 887 -12.46 -50.61 0.29
C HIS A 887 -11.42 -51.17 1.26
N GLY A 888 -10.13 -51.14 0.88
CA GLY A 888 -9.03 -51.62 1.73
C GLY A 888 -8.56 -50.56 2.73
N GLY A 889 -7.85 -50.92 3.80
CA GLY A 889 -7.22 -49.92 4.68
C GLY A 889 -6.19 -49.02 3.96
N ASP A 890 -5.98 -47.81 4.47
CA ASP A 890 -5.12 -46.77 3.86
C ASP A 890 -3.60 -47.00 3.98
N ASN A 891 -3.19 -48.12 4.58
CA ASN A 891 -1.80 -48.50 4.79
C ASN A 891 -1.01 -47.55 5.73
N ASP A 892 -1.68 -46.77 6.57
CA ASP A 892 -1.10 -45.85 7.55
C ASP A 892 -1.39 -46.26 9.02
N PRO A 893 -0.67 -45.68 10.01
CA PRO A 893 -1.08 -45.75 11.41
C PRO A 893 -2.42 -45.06 11.60
N LEU A 894 -3.31 -45.67 12.40
CA LEU A 894 -4.67 -45.17 12.62
C LEU A 894 -4.68 -43.70 13.05
N ASP A 895 -5.41 -42.89 12.29
CA ASP A 895 -5.47 -41.45 12.46
C ASP A 895 -6.38 -41.03 13.62
N VAL A 896 -6.03 -39.90 14.25
CA VAL A 896 -6.76 -39.38 15.41
C VAL A 896 -6.86 -37.85 15.39
N ILE A 897 -8.08 -37.39 15.66
CA ILE A 897 -8.49 -36.00 15.75
C ILE A 897 -8.84 -35.67 17.22
N GLU A 898 -8.17 -34.66 17.78
CA GLU A 898 -8.45 -34.17 19.14
C GLU A 898 -9.16 -32.82 19.10
N ILE A 899 -10.36 -32.76 19.72
CA ILE A 899 -11.30 -31.64 19.61
C ILE A 899 -11.42 -30.75 20.87
N GLY A 900 -10.63 -31.00 21.90
CA GLY A 900 -10.75 -30.37 23.23
C GLY A 900 -10.33 -28.91 23.31
N GLY A 901 -10.02 -28.26 22.17
CA GLY A 901 -9.76 -26.83 22.03
C GLY A 901 -8.40 -26.34 22.53
N MET A 902 -7.58 -27.21 23.12
CA MET A 902 -6.22 -26.88 23.54
C MET A 902 -5.24 -27.11 22.39
N LYS A 903 -4.30 -26.19 22.16
CA LYS A 903 -3.22 -26.42 21.20
C LYS A 903 -2.16 -27.35 21.80
N LEU A 904 -2.11 -28.59 21.32
CA LEU A 904 -1.10 -29.58 21.71
C LEU A 904 0.25 -29.27 21.04
N LYS A 905 1.33 -29.88 21.53
CA LYS A 905 2.68 -29.64 21.00
C LYS A 905 3.01 -30.69 19.97
N MET A 906 3.66 -30.29 18.88
CA MET A 906 4.11 -31.24 17.87
C MET A 906 5.09 -32.26 18.48
N GLY A 907 4.83 -33.54 18.22
CA GLY A 907 5.55 -34.69 18.77
C GLY A 907 5.26 -35.00 20.23
N SER A 908 4.25 -34.40 20.88
CA SER A 908 3.87 -34.80 22.24
C SER A 908 3.04 -36.07 22.25
N THR A 909 3.31 -36.94 23.22
CA THR A 909 2.41 -38.04 23.59
C THR A 909 1.36 -37.54 24.57
N THR A 910 0.10 -37.57 24.16
CA THR A 910 -1.02 -37.06 24.97
C THR A 910 -2.06 -38.16 25.16
N PRO A 911 -2.38 -38.56 26.41
CA PRO A 911 -3.49 -39.46 26.65
C PRO A 911 -4.82 -38.80 26.27
N CYS A 912 -5.65 -39.48 25.47
CA CYS A 912 -6.92 -38.98 24.96
C CYS A 912 -8.03 -40.02 25.18
N LYS A 913 -9.20 -39.56 25.61
CA LYS A 913 -10.39 -40.40 25.74
C LYS A 913 -11.10 -40.47 24.38
N VAL A 914 -11.35 -41.67 23.87
CA VAL A 914 -12.05 -41.91 22.61
C VAL A 914 -13.53 -41.54 22.75
N LEU A 915 -14.05 -40.85 21.74
CA LEU A 915 -15.45 -40.40 21.67
C LEU A 915 -16.24 -41.07 20.54
N GLY A 916 -15.55 -41.48 19.48
CA GLY A 916 -16.14 -42.09 18.28
C GLY A 916 -15.13 -42.17 17.13
N SER A 917 -15.60 -42.50 15.93
CA SER A 917 -14.78 -42.55 14.70
C SER A 917 -15.56 -41.98 13.51
N LEU A 918 -14.87 -41.25 12.63
CA LEU A 918 -15.38 -40.84 11.33
C LEU A 918 -14.68 -41.65 10.24
N GLU A 919 -15.45 -42.27 9.36
CA GLU A 919 -14.93 -43.09 8.27
C GLU A 919 -14.87 -42.26 6.98
N LEU A 920 -13.66 -42.03 6.47
CA LEU A 920 -13.41 -41.33 5.22
C LEU A 920 -13.08 -42.36 4.13
N ILE A 921 -13.67 -42.21 2.95
CA ILE A 921 -13.31 -43.01 1.78
C ILE A 921 -12.41 -42.15 0.88
N ASP A 922 -11.12 -42.49 0.83
CA ASP A 922 -10.10 -41.78 0.05
C ASP A 922 -9.54 -42.69 -1.05
N GLY A 923 -9.84 -42.40 -2.31
CA GLY A 923 -9.25 -43.16 -3.41
C GLY A 923 -9.62 -44.65 -3.47
N GLY A 924 -10.69 -45.07 -2.76
CA GLY A 924 -11.09 -46.47 -2.61
C GLY A 924 -10.47 -47.16 -1.39
N GLU A 925 -9.83 -46.40 -0.51
CA GLU A 925 -9.29 -46.85 0.77
C GLU A 925 -10.21 -46.35 1.91
N THR A 926 -10.41 -47.20 2.92
CA THR A 926 -11.03 -46.84 4.20
C THR A 926 -9.98 -46.18 5.08
N ASP A 927 -10.29 -44.98 5.54
CA ASP A 927 -9.43 -44.15 6.37
C ASP A 927 -10.22 -43.71 7.62
N HIS A 928 -9.97 -44.39 8.74
CA HIS A 928 -10.68 -44.10 9.99
C HIS A 928 -10.01 -42.95 10.77
N LYS A 929 -10.79 -41.90 11.04
CA LYS A 929 -10.40 -40.78 11.89
C LYS A 929 -11.01 -40.93 13.29
N ILE A 930 -10.23 -41.46 14.24
CA ILE A 930 -10.68 -41.56 15.64
C ILE A 930 -10.87 -40.17 16.23
N VAL A 931 -12.05 -39.89 16.78
CA VAL A 931 -12.34 -38.62 17.47
C VAL A 931 -12.10 -38.80 18.97
N CYS A 932 -11.34 -37.90 19.57
CA CYS A 932 -10.95 -38.01 20.97
C CYS A 932 -10.83 -36.65 21.69
N ILE A 933 -10.67 -36.71 23.01
CA ILE A 933 -10.46 -35.53 23.85
C ILE A 933 -9.29 -35.70 24.81
N ALA A 934 -8.37 -34.73 24.82
CA ALA A 934 -7.12 -34.83 25.59
C ALA A 934 -7.33 -34.75 27.11
N LYS A 935 -6.58 -35.57 27.86
CA LYS A 935 -6.49 -35.58 29.34
C LYS A 935 -5.86 -34.27 29.82
N GLY A 936 -6.69 -33.27 30.05
CA GLY A 936 -6.30 -31.90 30.36
C GLY A 936 -7.23 -30.86 29.74
N SER A 937 -8.04 -31.24 28.76
CA SER A 937 -9.08 -30.37 28.22
C SER A 937 -10.10 -30.03 29.32
N PRO A 938 -10.58 -28.77 29.39
CA PRO A 938 -11.67 -28.39 30.29
C PRO A 938 -12.98 -29.16 30.05
N LEU A 939 -13.10 -29.86 28.92
CA LEU A 939 -14.25 -30.65 28.50
C LEU A 939 -14.10 -32.15 28.82
N TYR A 940 -12.91 -32.60 29.22
CA TYR A 940 -12.58 -34.03 29.34
C TYR A 940 -13.56 -34.82 30.23
N ASP A 941 -14.03 -34.24 31.34
CA ASP A 941 -14.96 -34.91 32.26
C ASP A 941 -16.43 -34.76 31.86
N ARG A 942 -16.76 -33.85 30.93
CA ARG A 942 -18.15 -33.55 30.51
C ARG A 942 -18.56 -34.24 29.22
N VAL A 943 -17.60 -34.65 28.41
CA VAL A 943 -17.85 -35.26 27.09
C VAL A 943 -17.46 -36.72 27.13
N ALA A 944 -18.42 -37.65 27.16
CA ALA A 944 -18.15 -39.08 27.14
C ALA A 944 -18.12 -39.69 25.72
N ASP A 945 -18.90 -39.13 24.80
CA ASP A 945 -19.09 -39.60 23.43
C ASP A 945 -19.38 -38.42 22.47
N MET A 946 -19.71 -38.72 21.21
CA MET A 946 -20.07 -37.73 20.19
C MET A 946 -21.38 -36.98 20.51
N GLU A 947 -22.35 -37.59 21.20
CA GLU A 947 -23.60 -36.92 21.58
C GLU A 947 -23.34 -35.84 22.64
N ASP A 948 -22.58 -36.16 23.68
CA ASP A 948 -22.16 -35.18 24.69
C ASP A 948 -21.31 -34.07 24.06
N LEU A 949 -20.49 -34.39 23.05
CA LEU A 949 -19.70 -33.42 22.32
C LEU A 949 -20.59 -32.40 21.61
N GLU A 950 -21.66 -32.85 20.96
CA GLU A 950 -22.62 -31.98 20.30
C GLU A 950 -23.45 -31.13 21.27
N VAL A 951 -23.65 -31.59 22.51
CA VAL A 951 -24.26 -30.78 23.57
C VAL A 951 -23.32 -29.67 24.04
N GLU A 952 -22.06 -29.97 24.30
CA GLU A 952 -21.08 -29.01 24.81
C GLU A 952 -20.53 -28.08 23.70
N MET A 953 -20.43 -28.57 22.47
CA MET A 953 -19.92 -27.88 21.29
C MET A 953 -20.80 -28.14 20.05
N PRO A 954 -22.00 -27.52 19.96
CA PRO A 954 -22.92 -27.77 18.86
C PRO A 954 -22.33 -27.50 17.47
N GLY A 955 -22.62 -28.41 16.54
CA GLY A 955 -22.17 -28.42 15.14
C GLY A 955 -20.72 -28.86 14.97
N THR A 956 -20.13 -29.63 15.88
CA THR A 956 -18.73 -30.08 15.77
C THR A 956 -18.58 -31.21 14.76
N GLU A 957 -19.43 -32.23 14.82
CA GLU A 957 -19.48 -33.35 13.87
C GLU A 957 -19.72 -32.86 12.45
N GLU A 958 -20.75 -32.03 12.22
CA GLU A 958 -21.02 -31.41 10.90
C GLU A 958 -19.77 -30.65 10.38
N ARG A 959 -19.06 -29.96 11.27
CA ARG A 959 -17.83 -29.24 10.91
C ARG A 959 -16.67 -30.18 10.56
N LEU A 960 -16.49 -31.26 11.30
CA LEU A 960 -15.45 -32.26 11.04
C LEU A 960 -15.72 -32.99 9.72
N VAL A 961 -16.95 -33.47 9.52
CA VAL A 961 -17.40 -34.11 8.27
C VAL A 961 -17.15 -33.19 7.08
N HIS A 962 -17.64 -31.94 7.15
CA HIS A 962 -17.43 -30.97 6.08
C HIS A 962 -15.94 -30.66 5.86
N TRP A 963 -15.12 -30.60 6.90
CA TRP A 963 -13.68 -30.44 6.71
C TRP A 963 -13.09 -31.62 5.96
N LEU A 964 -13.34 -32.86 6.41
CA LEU A 964 -12.79 -34.08 5.85
C LEU A 964 -13.24 -34.31 4.39
N MET A 965 -14.47 -33.96 4.05
CA MET A 965 -14.96 -34.05 2.66
C MET A 965 -14.27 -33.05 1.72
N TYR A 966 -14.01 -31.82 2.17
CA TYR A 966 -13.66 -30.73 1.27
C TYR A 966 -12.19 -30.25 1.35
N TYR A 967 -11.39 -30.68 2.33
CA TYR A 967 -10.06 -30.09 2.56
C TYR A 967 -9.07 -30.21 1.39
N LYS A 968 -9.26 -31.16 0.48
CA LYS A 968 -8.41 -31.36 -0.72
C LYS A 968 -8.89 -30.58 -1.95
N THR A 969 -10.07 -29.96 -1.90
CA THR A 969 -10.66 -29.27 -3.06
C THR A 969 -9.84 -28.05 -3.49
N SER A 970 -9.23 -27.34 -2.55
CA SER A 970 -8.31 -26.24 -2.80
C SER A 970 -6.99 -26.68 -3.44
N ASP A 971 -6.66 -27.98 -3.37
CA ASP A 971 -5.53 -28.59 -4.08
C ASP A 971 -5.93 -29.08 -5.49
N GLY A 972 -7.16 -28.78 -5.92
CA GLY A 972 -7.71 -29.20 -7.22
C GLY A 972 -8.20 -30.65 -7.27
N LYS A 973 -8.28 -31.34 -6.12
CA LYS A 973 -8.84 -32.69 -6.02
C LYS A 973 -10.37 -32.65 -5.86
N GLY A 974 -11.02 -33.81 -6.05
CA GLY A 974 -12.46 -33.97 -5.84
C GLY A 974 -12.86 -33.84 -4.37
N VAL A 975 -14.17 -33.88 -4.12
CA VAL A 975 -14.74 -34.00 -2.77
C VAL A 975 -14.56 -35.46 -2.33
N ASN A 976 -14.09 -35.70 -1.11
CA ASN A 976 -14.02 -37.05 -0.54
C ASN A 976 -15.42 -37.54 -0.15
N GLU A 977 -15.57 -38.86 -0.06
CA GLU A 977 -16.82 -39.50 0.38
C GLU A 977 -16.68 -39.93 1.84
N MET A 978 -17.79 -39.93 2.58
CA MET A 978 -17.82 -40.46 3.95
C MET A 978 -18.45 -41.86 3.94
N GLY A 979 -17.91 -42.75 4.76
CA GLY A 979 -18.57 -43.99 5.14
C GLY A 979 -19.78 -43.73 6.04
N ASN A 980 -20.59 -44.77 6.25
CA ASN A 980 -21.72 -44.79 7.21
C ASN A 980 -22.71 -43.61 7.14
N GLY A 981 -22.91 -43.01 5.96
CA GLY A 981 -23.93 -41.97 5.76
C GLY A 981 -23.64 -40.62 6.42
N GLU A 982 -22.35 -40.25 6.55
CA GLU A 982 -21.87 -39.00 7.17
C GLU A 982 -22.03 -38.92 8.71
N GLU A 983 -22.45 -40.01 9.36
CA GLU A 983 -22.58 -40.09 10.83
C GLU A 983 -21.33 -40.72 11.47
N ALA A 984 -20.96 -40.24 12.66
CA ALA A 984 -19.88 -40.83 13.44
C ALA A 984 -20.27 -42.18 14.05
N LEU A 985 -19.33 -43.12 14.03
CA LEU A 985 -19.41 -44.37 14.79
C LEU A 985 -19.26 -44.11 16.29
N GLY A 986 -19.91 -44.93 17.11
CA GLY A 986 -19.89 -44.84 18.56
C GLY A 986 -18.54 -45.20 19.19
N VAL A 987 -18.46 -45.03 20.51
CA VAL A 987 -17.23 -45.29 21.29
C VAL A 987 -16.82 -46.76 21.21
N GLU A 988 -17.77 -47.69 21.27
CA GLU A 988 -17.47 -49.13 21.26
C GLU A 988 -16.87 -49.54 19.92
N GLU A 989 -17.48 -49.11 18.81
CA GLU A 989 -16.98 -49.37 17.45
C GLU A 989 -15.60 -48.75 17.24
N ALA A 990 -15.39 -47.50 17.67
CA ALA A 990 -14.09 -46.84 17.56
C ALA A 990 -12.98 -47.58 18.34
N VAL A 991 -13.29 -48.07 19.54
CA VAL A 991 -12.35 -48.87 20.35
C VAL A 991 -12.04 -50.21 19.68
N ASP A 992 -13.01 -50.85 19.03
CA ASP A 992 -12.81 -52.10 18.31
C ASP A 992 -11.92 -51.90 17.08
N ILE A 993 -12.11 -50.81 16.32
CA ILE A 993 -11.20 -50.41 15.21
C ILE A 993 -9.75 -50.24 15.71
N ILE A 994 -9.56 -49.57 16.86
CA ILE A 994 -8.21 -49.40 17.45
C ILE A 994 -7.58 -50.75 17.81
N LYS A 995 -8.36 -51.68 18.39
CA LYS A 995 -7.85 -53.02 18.75
C LYS A 995 -7.51 -53.84 17.52
N GLU A 996 -8.34 -53.77 16.50
CA GLU A 996 -8.16 -54.48 15.24
C GLU A 996 -6.90 -54.02 14.51
N THR A 997 -6.75 -52.72 14.30
CA THR A 997 -5.56 -52.10 13.69
C THR A 997 -4.29 -52.31 14.52
N HIS A 998 -4.38 -52.35 15.86
CA HIS A 998 -3.27 -52.77 16.71
C HIS A 998 -2.89 -54.25 16.48
N GLY A 999 -3.89 -55.12 16.28
CA GLY A 999 -3.68 -56.52 15.92
C GLY A 999 -3.00 -56.68 14.55
N TYR A 1000 -3.33 -55.83 13.58
CA TYR A 1000 -2.67 -55.80 12.27
C TYR A 1000 -1.22 -55.33 12.38
N TRP A 1001 -0.96 -54.27 13.15
CA TRP A 1001 0.41 -53.83 13.44
C TRP A 1001 1.26 -54.93 14.11
N LYS A 1002 0.69 -55.73 15.03
CA LYS A 1002 1.43 -56.85 15.62
C LYS A 1002 1.84 -57.88 14.58
N LYS A 1003 0.91 -58.27 13.69
CA LYS A 1003 1.20 -59.19 12.59
C LYS A 1003 2.27 -58.62 11.66
N LEU A 1004 2.19 -57.32 11.35
CA LEU A 1004 3.20 -56.61 10.56
C LEU A 1004 4.58 -56.68 11.22
N CYS A 1005 4.67 -56.51 12.54
CA CYS A 1005 5.91 -56.61 13.31
C CYS A 1005 6.44 -58.05 13.49
N GLU A 1006 5.56 -59.06 13.55
CA GLU A 1006 5.92 -60.48 13.63
C GLU A 1006 6.38 -61.03 12.26
N GLY A 1007 5.83 -60.51 11.16
CA GLY A 1007 6.11 -60.93 9.78
C GLY A 1007 7.44 -60.48 9.18
N LYS A 1008 8.41 -60.03 10.00
CA LYS A 1008 9.73 -59.49 9.57
C LYS A 1008 10.55 -60.39 8.63
N GLU A 1009 10.23 -61.67 8.48
CA GLU A 1009 11.01 -62.66 7.72
C GLU A 1009 10.50 -62.95 6.29
N GLU A 1010 9.36 -62.41 5.85
CA GLU A 1010 8.92 -62.45 4.44
C GLU A 1010 8.87 -61.02 3.86
N ASP A 1011 8.95 -60.83 2.54
CA ASP A 1011 9.27 -59.60 1.76
C ASP A 1011 8.47 -58.28 2.06
N TRP A 1012 7.75 -58.14 3.18
CA TRP A 1012 6.88 -57.02 3.58
C TRP A 1012 7.59 -55.65 3.68
N VAL A 1013 8.85 -55.60 4.12
CA VAL A 1013 9.67 -54.36 4.12
C VAL A 1013 9.86 -53.83 2.69
N LYS A 1014 9.89 -54.73 1.70
CA LYS A 1014 10.03 -54.44 0.29
C LYS A 1014 8.70 -54.07 -0.37
N ASP A 1015 7.60 -54.66 0.10
CA ASP A 1015 6.27 -54.53 -0.49
C ASP A 1015 5.50 -53.30 0.01
N TYR A 1016 5.68 -52.88 1.28
CA TYR A 1016 4.96 -51.72 1.87
C TYR A 1016 5.84 -50.54 2.29
N GLY A 1017 7.18 -50.69 2.26
CA GLY A 1017 8.11 -49.56 2.40
C GLY A 1017 8.33 -49.03 3.82
N PHE A 1018 8.32 -49.89 4.83
CA PHE A 1018 8.43 -49.50 6.26
C PHE A 1018 9.81 -49.74 6.87
N ASP A 1019 10.21 -48.90 7.83
CA ASP A 1019 11.27 -49.20 8.79
C ASP A 1019 10.70 -50.01 9.97
N LEU A 1020 10.79 -51.34 9.87
CA LEU A 1020 10.34 -52.27 10.93
C LEU A 1020 11.46 -52.67 11.90
N ASP A 1021 12.68 -52.13 11.76
CA ASP A 1021 13.83 -52.51 12.60
C ASP A 1021 13.57 -52.20 14.09
N ARG A 1022 12.63 -51.29 14.37
CA ARG A 1022 12.23 -50.85 15.71
C ARG A 1022 10.97 -51.52 16.27
N CYS A 1023 10.33 -52.41 15.52
CA CYS A 1023 9.28 -53.26 16.09
C CYS A 1023 9.86 -54.08 17.26
N PRO A 1024 9.16 -54.19 18.41
CA PRO A 1024 9.60 -54.98 19.57
C PRO A 1024 9.92 -56.44 19.20
N GLU A 1025 10.84 -57.09 19.92
CA GLU A 1025 11.17 -58.52 19.71
C GLU A 1025 10.02 -59.49 20.13
N ASN A 1026 8.97 -58.96 20.76
CA ASN A 1026 7.69 -59.65 21.08
C ASN A 1026 6.58 -58.57 21.17
N PRO A 1027 6.00 -58.16 20.04
CA PRO A 1027 5.10 -56.99 19.93
C PRO A 1027 3.67 -57.18 20.48
#